data_AF-A0A7C7RPX2-F1
#
_entry.id   AF-A0A7C7RPX2-F1
#
_cell.length_a   1.000
_cell.length_b   1.000
_cell.length_c   1.000
_cell.angle_alpha   90.00
_cell.angle_beta   90.00
_cell.angle_gamma   90.00
#
_symmetry.space_group_name_H-M   'P 1'
#
loop_
_entity.id
_entity.type
_entity.pdbx_description
1 polymer ?
#
loop_
_entity_poly.entity_id
_entity_poly.type
_entity_poly.pdbx_seq_one_letter_code
_entity_poly.pdbx_strand_id
1 'polypeptide(L)'
;YGEQGLGISKSGNQESGNQGSGKPENLAFNILRSTLFWLSIGFGLALGMAVASKINAAVLAVFLPASIYYRFYTLHSKHDEKGNGAKHATLTAENWTLITIALVAGAIASFIAFRIFQPYAFSGPSILGIIPNETWVNNISEQRAQASGDADLPFAFQWARRSHFYSVENLTKWGLGLPLGILAWAGFTLMGWRIFKGEKKHILLWGWTAAYFVWQSMQFNPTMRYQLPIYPLLAMMAAWSVVQSARGKFSKHKWVKVLGAIIGGIVLVLTALWAYAFVQIYQNPHTRVAGTRWIYNHVPAAVNLNITQANGENYQQPTYIPRDFIISETMPYNTHFVPKVSGMLSAISFAHVQSQNKNEETLTVKISLQPGAPSNELLASASLKKDFSANDPAVLMLDSPVSVVEGETYYLDISTDAEGIILTGSVLINESSWDDGLPLHLDGYDAFGGLYPPGLNMEMYWVDDDVKVNRLTDNLEQGDYLFISSNRQWATLPRVPERYPLTKAYYEHLIGCPPEEDVITCFNTARSGDYEERLGYELVAVFESFPTLDLPGVFHWEVNDQFAEEAFTVYDHTKVLIFKKTDNFDVNEVHALLSAVDLSNVVHLTPKAAGDYEAPEEKTLMLSEEDWARQRAGGTWSELFNADALKNKYPVLGLLLWYFTIFILGLFTYPIVRRIFPGLSDKGYPLSRAFGLLLLAYFPWLLGSFGIPYTQLTIALIFGAIMLIGAWQAYAQREALKKEWSENRKYYLMIEGIFLALFLIDLVIRIGNPDLWHPSKGGERPMDLSYLHAVLKSTTFPPYDPWFAGGYLNYYYFGFVLVGTPVKLLGLTPTTAYNFILPTLFAMVGINAFSVGWNLLKRNSKTNRRIPNTEYRIPFIAGISATA
;
A
#
# COMPACT_ATOMS: atom_id res chain seq x y z
N TYR A 1 -47.19 3.37 20.88
CA TYR A 1 -48.10 2.26 21.21
C TYR A 1 -47.80 1.81 22.62
N GLY A 2 -48.80 1.89 23.49
CA GLY A 2 -48.89 1.20 24.78
C GLY A 2 -48.03 1.72 25.94
N GLU A 3 -48.55 2.69 26.69
CA GLU A 3 -48.31 2.74 28.14
C GLU A 3 -49.09 1.60 28.82
N GLN A 4 -48.37 0.69 29.47
CA GLN A 4 -48.82 -0.13 30.60
C GLN A 4 -47.56 -0.25 31.48
N GLY A 5 -47.46 0.30 32.68
CA GLY A 5 -48.44 0.21 33.77
C GLY A 5 -47.91 -0.82 34.77
N LEU A 6 -46.87 -0.47 35.54
CA LEU A 6 -46.51 -1.22 36.76
C LEU A 6 -46.85 -0.33 37.95
N GLY A 7 -48.07 -0.54 38.44
CA GLY A 7 -48.67 0.17 39.54
C GLY A 7 -47.93 -0.05 40.85
N ILE A 8 -47.61 1.05 41.52
CA ILE A 8 -47.24 1.08 42.92
C ILE A 8 -48.55 1.13 43.71
N SER A 9 -48.94 0.00 44.30
CA SER A 9 -49.99 -0.06 45.31
C SER A 9 -49.48 0.61 46.59
N LYS A 10 -50.10 1.73 46.97
CA LYS A 10 -50.07 2.27 48.33
C LYS A 10 -51.17 1.59 49.15
N SER A 11 -50.81 1.01 50.28
CA SER A 11 -51.69 0.95 51.46
C SER A 11 -50.82 1.12 52.69
N GLY A 12 -51.07 2.18 53.46
CA GLY A 12 -50.48 2.36 54.78
C GLY A 12 -51.21 1.52 55.82
N ASN A 13 -50.49 1.08 56.83
CA ASN A 13 -50.93 1.15 58.23
C ASN A 13 -49.71 1.05 59.15
N GLN A 14 -49.76 1.83 60.22
CA GLN A 14 -48.84 1.81 61.34
C GLN A 14 -48.82 0.43 61.98
N GLU A 15 -47.65 -0.09 62.34
CA GLU A 15 -47.46 -0.78 63.62
C GLU A 15 -45.98 -0.91 63.99
N SER A 16 -45.78 -0.90 65.29
CA SER A 16 -44.56 -0.76 66.08
C SER A 16 -43.55 -1.90 65.94
N GLY A 17 -42.27 -1.53 66.08
CA GLY A 17 -41.23 -2.30 66.79
C GLY A 17 -41.03 -3.77 66.42
N ASN A 18 -39.96 -4.06 65.68
CA ASN A 18 -39.04 -5.12 66.09
C ASN A 18 -37.67 -4.96 65.41
N GLN A 19 -36.60 -4.90 66.21
CA GLN A 19 -35.24 -5.09 65.75
C GLN A 19 -35.09 -6.55 65.31
N GLY A 20 -35.17 -6.79 64.00
CA GLY A 20 -34.95 -8.10 63.40
C GLY A 20 -33.72 -8.05 62.49
N SER A 21 -32.69 -8.78 62.88
CA SER A 21 -31.47 -9.05 62.13
C SER A 21 -31.74 -9.50 60.69
N GLY A 22 -31.57 -8.59 59.71
CA GLY A 22 -31.52 -8.95 58.30
C GLY A 22 -30.18 -9.62 58.00
N LYS A 23 -30.22 -10.93 57.68
CA LYS A 23 -29.08 -11.65 57.08
C LYS A 23 -28.58 -10.87 55.86
N PRO A 24 -27.26 -10.80 55.58
CA PRO A 24 -26.78 -10.24 54.33
C PRO A 24 -27.33 -11.11 53.20
N GLU A 25 -28.23 -10.59 52.39
CA GLU A 25 -28.61 -11.23 51.14
C GLU A 25 -27.33 -11.46 50.32
N ASN A 26 -27.11 -12.70 49.89
CA ASN A 26 -25.90 -13.11 49.19
C ASN A 26 -25.67 -12.19 47.97
N LEU A 27 -24.58 -11.42 48.00
CA LEU A 27 -24.14 -10.52 46.92
C LEU A 27 -24.16 -11.24 45.56
N ALA A 28 -23.74 -12.51 45.52
CA ALA A 28 -23.75 -13.36 44.33
C ALA A 28 -25.17 -13.59 43.76
N PHE A 29 -26.17 -13.75 44.62
CA PHE A 29 -27.56 -13.97 44.21
C PHE A 29 -28.19 -12.68 43.63
N ASN A 30 -27.81 -11.52 44.19
CA ASN A 30 -28.24 -10.21 43.68
C ASN A 30 -27.57 -9.84 42.35
N ILE A 31 -26.32 -10.25 42.13
CA ILE A 31 -25.63 -10.09 40.83
C ILE A 31 -26.30 -10.94 39.75
N LEU A 32 -26.60 -12.22 40.02
CA LEU A 32 -27.23 -13.12 39.05
C LEU A 32 -28.66 -12.72 38.67
N ARG A 33 -29.37 -11.97 39.51
CA ARG A 33 -30.67 -11.36 39.18
C ARG A 33 -30.56 -10.03 38.44
N SER A 34 -29.36 -9.44 38.38
CA SER A 34 -29.17 -8.14 37.74
C SER A 34 -29.38 -8.23 36.23
N THR A 35 -30.32 -7.42 35.71
CA THR A 35 -30.48 -7.26 34.26
C THR A 35 -29.20 -6.76 33.60
N LEU A 36 -28.40 -5.93 34.30
CA LEU A 36 -27.16 -5.39 33.76
C LEU A 36 -26.14 -6.51 33.50
N PHE A 37 -26.05 -7.50 34.40
CA PHE A 37 -25.14 -8.63 34.25
C PHE A 37 -25.44 -9.44 32.98
N TRP A 38 -26.70 -9.82 32.78
CA TRP A 38 -27.13 -10.58 31.59
C TRP A 38 -27.01 -9.78 30.29
N LEU A 39 -27.30 -8.47 30.32
CA LEU A 39 -27.08 -7.59 29.16
C LEU A 39 -25.60 -7.49 28.79
N SER A 40 -24.70 -7.42 29.78
CA SER A 40 -23.26 -7.41 29.52
C SER A 40 -22.77 -8.73 28.94
N ILE A 41 -23.27 -9.88 29.41
CA ILE A 41 -22.96 -11.19 28.81
C ILE A 41 -23.46 -11.26 27.37
N GLY A 42 -24.72 -10.87 27.13
CA GLY A 42 -25.30 -10.87 25.78
C GLY A 42 -24.53 -9.95 24.83
N PHE A 43 -24.15 -8.76 25.30
CA PHE A 43 -23.27 -7.86 24.56
C PHE A 43 -21.92 -8.50 24.27
N GLY A 44 -21.30 -9.13 25.27
CA GLY A 44 -20.03 -9.84 25.13
C GLY A 44 -20.10 -10.94 24.08
N LEU A 45 -21.08 -11.84 24.15
CA LEU A 45 -21.27 -12.89 23.16
C LEU A 45 -21.44 -12.33 21.75
N ALA A 46 -22.28 -11.31 21.58
CA ALA A 46 -22.50 -10.66 20.28
C ALA A 46 -21.23 -9.99 19.74
N LEU A 47 -20.48 -9.30 20.60
CA LEU A 47 -19.19 -8.70 20.25
C LEU A 47 -18.17 -9.76 19.82
N GLY A 48 -18.03 -10.85 20.60
CA GLY A 48 -17.09 -11.93 20.28
C GLY A 48 -17.40 -12.60 18.94
N MET A 49 -18.68 -12.83 18.64
CA MET A 49 -19.12 -13.31 17.32
C MET A 49 -18.82 -12.30 16.21
N ALA A 50 -19.09 -11.01 16.44
CA ALA A 50 -18.82 -9.97 15.44
C ALA A 50 -17.32 -9.83 15.14
N VAL A 51 -16.47 -9.87 16.17
CA VAL A 51 -15.00 -9.81 16.04
C VAL A 51 -14.45 -11.06 15.35
N ALA A 52 -15.05 -12.23 15.57
CA ALA A 52 -14.67 -13.47 14.89
C ALA A 52 -14.86 -13.37 13.38
N SER A 53 -15.92 -12.72 12.92
CA SER A 53 -16.17 -12.48 11.49
C SER A 53 -15.41 -11.27 10.93
N LYS A 54 -15.28 -10.17 11.71
CA LYS A 54 -14.63 -8.93 11.27
C LYS A 54 -13.90 -8.26 12.43
N ILE A 55 -12.58 -8.32 12.43
CA ILE A 55 -11.75 -7.84 13.55
C ILE A 55 -11.96 -6.35 13.88
N ASN A 56 -12.27 -5.51 12.89
CA ASN A 56 -12.60 -4.09 13.08
C ASN A 56 -13.84 -3.87 13.96
N ALA A 57 -14.70 -4.88 14.14
CA ALA A 57 -15.82 -4.81 15.07
C ALA A 57 -15.36 -4.71 16.54
N ALA A 58 -14.08 -4.99 16.85
CA ALA A 58 -13.55 -4.91 18.21
C ALA A 58 -13.68 -3.50 18.81
N VAL A 59 -13.73 -2.45 17.98
CA VAL A 59 -13.97 -1.06 18.40
C VAL A 59 -15.32 -0.92 19.13
N LEU A 60 -16.30 -1.78 18.85
CA LEU A 60 -17.59 -1.78 19.55
C LEU A 60 -17.44 -2.08 21.05
N ALA A 61 -16.33 -2.69 21.51
CA ALA A 61 -16.10 -2.98 22.93
C ALA A 61 -16.27 -1.75 23.84
N VAL A 62 -16.01 -0.55 23.30
CA VAL A 62 -16.16 0.74 24.03
C VAL A 62 -17.62 1.04 24.41
N PHE A 63 -18.62 0.46 23.73
CA PHE A 63 -20.04 0.71 24.05
C PHE A 63 -20.49 0.16 25.38
N LEU A 64 -19.92 -0.95 25.83
CA LEU A 64 -20.32 -1.52 27.11
C LEU A 64 -19.99 -0.56 28.27
N PRO A 65 -18.73 -0.11 28.46
CA PRO A 65 -18.44 0.88 29.49
C PRO A 65 -19.13 2.23 29.24
N ALA A 66 -19.23 2.70 27.99
CA ALA A 66 -19.92 3.96 27.68
C ALA A 66 -21.42 3.92 28.02
N SER A 67 -22.10 2.80 27.76
CA SER A 67 -23.52 2.62 28.08
C SER A 67 -23.78 2.52 29.57
N ILE A 68 -22.89 1.84 30.31
CA ILE A 68 -22.93 1.78 31.77
C ILE A 68 -22.72 3.17 32.35
N TYR A 69 -21.67 3.88 31.92
CA TYR A 69 -21.41 5.25 32.33
C TYR A 69 -22.61 6.17 32.07
N TYR A 70 -23.18 6.12 30.87
CA TYR A 70 -24.34 6.92 30.50
C TYR A 70 -25.58 6.60 31.36
N ARG A 71 -25.84 5.31 31.64
CA ARG A 71 -26.94 4.87 32.50
C ARG A 71 -26.81 5.44 33.91
N PHE A 72 -25.62 5.38 34.50
CA PHE A 72 -25.40 5.93 35.83
C PHE A 72 -25.46 7.46 35.81
N TYR A 73 -24.83 8.13 34.85
CA TYR A 73 -24.90 9.59 34.69
C TYR A 73 -26.35 10.12 34.56
N THR A 74 -27.19 9.45 33.76
CA THR A 74 -28.60 9.87 33.58
C THR A 74 -29.49 9.60 34.78
N LEU A 75 -29.22 8.54 35.55
CA LEU A 75 -29.90 8.28 36.83
C LEU A 75 -29.59 9.37 37.87
N HIS A 76 -28.37 9.91 37.88
CA HIS A 76 -27.99 11.01 38.78
C HIS A 76 -28.67 12.32 38.38
N SER A 77 -28.69 12.65 37.07
CA SER A 77 -29.30 13.89 36.58
C SER A 77 -30.81 13.99 36.80
N LYS A 78 -31.56 12.88 36.82
CA LYS A 78 -33.00 12.89 37.12
C LYS A 78 -33.34 13.04 38.60
N HIS A 79 -32.39 12.80 39.49
CA HIS A 79 -32.56 13.00 40.93
C HIS A 79 -32.48 14.49 41.30
N ASP A 80 -31.70 15.29 40.57
CA ASP A 80 -31.55 16.74 40.77
C ASP A 80 -32.79 17.55 40.35
N GLU A 81 -33.55 17.14 39.33
CA GLU A 81 -34.74 17.87 38.86
C GLU A 81 -35.98 17.73 39.79
N LYS A 82 -36.00 16.77 40.72
CA LYS A 82 -37.16 16.52 41.60
C LYS A 82 -37.12 17.23 42.96
N GLY A 83 -36.27 18.24 43.14
CA GLY A 83 -36.39 19.20 44.25
C GLY A 83 -36.00 18.70 45.65
N ASN A 84 -35.41 17.51 45.78
CA ASN A 84 -34.79 17.11 47.04
C ASN A 84 -33.31 17.49 47.01
N GLY A 85 -32.91 18.39 47.91
CA GLY A 85 -31.60 19.02 47.98
C GLY A 85 -30.42 18.05 47.79
N ALA A 86 -29.39 18.59 47.14
CA ALA A 86 -28.14 17.94 46.77
C ALA A 86 -27.62 16.97 47.85
N LYS A 87 -27.93 15.69 47.67
CA LYS A 87 -26.98 14.63 47.97
C LYS A 87 -26.53 14.11 46.63
N HIS A 88 -25.30 14.44 46.23
CA HIS A 88 -24.61 13.64 45.23
C HIS A 88 -24.74 12.19 45.70
N ALA A 89 -25.57 11.39 45.03
CA ALA A 89 -25.58 9.96 45.24
C ALA A 89 -24.21 9.48 44.80
N THR A 90 -23.27 9.35 45.73
CA THR A 90 -21.98 8.76 45.43
C THR A 90 -22.26 7.32 45.02
N LEU A 91 -21.71 6.89 43.88
CA LEU A 91 -21.74 5.49 43.47
C LEU A 91 -21.25 4.65 44.66
N THR A 92 -22.16 3.89 45.27
CA THR A 92 -21.85 3.01 46.40
C THR A 92 -20.83 1.95 45.95
N ALA A 93 -20.04 1.44 46.90
CA ALA A 93 -19.07 0.38 46.61
C ALA A 93 -19.72 -0.82 45.92
N GLU A 94 -20.95 -1.18 46.30
CA GLU A 94 -21.74 -2.26 45.68
C GLU A 94 -22.05 -2.02 44.21
N ASN A 95 -22.32 -0.77 43.79
CA ASN A 95 -22.54 -0.43 42.39
C ASN A 95 -21.25 -0.58 41.57
N TRP A 96 -20.11 -0.17 42.12
CA TRP A 96 -18.82 -0.39 41.48
C TRP A 96 -18.47 -1.87 41.36
N THR A 97 -18.77 -2.66 42.39
CA THR A 97 -18.61 -4.13 42.33
C THR A 97 -19.47 -4.73 41.22
N LEU A 98 -20.75 -4.36 41.11
CA LEU A 98 -21.62 -4.85 40.04
C LEU A 98 -21.15 -4.42 38.65
N ILE A 99 -20.74 -3.16 38.46
CA ILE A 99 -20.20 -2.65 37.19
C ILE A 99 -18.97 -3.45 36.78
N THR A 100 -18.05 -3.66 37.71
CA THR A 100 -16.80 -4.39 37.47
C THR A 100 -17.10 -5.82 37.06
N ILE A 101 -17.97 -6.50 37.82
CA ILE A 101 -18.37 -7.88 37.53
C ILE A 101 -19.09 -7.96 36.18
N ALA A 102 -19.97 -7.01 35.86
CA ALA A 102 -20.67 -7.00 34.57
C ALA A 102 -19.71 -6.77 33.39
N LEU A 103 -18.73 -5.87 33.53
CA LEU A 103 -17.69 -5.63 32.51
C LEU A 103 -16.81 -6.87 32.31
N VAL A 104 -16.34 -7.47 33.40
CA VAL A 104 -15.52 -8.70 33.37
C VAL A 104 -16.32 -9.85 32.76
N ALA A 105 -17.58 -10.05 33.15
CA ALA A 105 -18.43 -11.08 32.58
C ALA A 105 -18.67 -10.87 31.08
N GLY A 106 -18.88 -9.62 30.64
CA GLY A 106 -18.97 -9.29 29.22
C GLY A 106 -17.67 -9.55 28.45
N ALA A 107 -16.52 -9.20 29.02
CA ALA A 107 -15.22 -9.48 28.41
C ALA A 107 -14.94 -10.98 28.29
N ILE A 108 -15.23 -11.76 29.33
CA ILE A 108 -15.10 -13.23 29.32
C ILE A 108 -16.04 -13.83 28.28
N ALA A 109 -17.30 -13.40 28.24
CA ALA A 109 -18.27 -13.85 27.25
C ALA A 109 -17.80 -13.55 25.82
N SER A 110 -17.24 -12.36 25.58
CA SER A 110 -16.66 -11.99 24.28
C SER A 110 -15.47 -12.85 23.91
N PHE A 111 -14.57 -13.15 24.86
CA PHE A 111 -13.43 -14.02 24.63
C PHE A 111 -13.86 -15.45 24.31
N ILE A 112 -14.82 -16.00 25.07
CA ILE A 112 -15.36 -17.35 24.84
C ILE A 112 -16.01 -17.43 23.45
N ALA A 113 -16.86 -16.47 23.10
CA ALA A 113 -17.48 -16.44 21.77
C ALA A 113 -16.42 -16.33 20.67
N PHE A 114 -15.45 -15.41 20.78
CA PHE A 114 -14.37 -15.29 19.80
C PHE A 114 -13.57 -16.60 19.67
N ARG A 115 -13.25 -17.27 20.78
CA ARG A 115 -12.52 -18.54 20.78
C ARG A 115 -13.28 -19.68 20.09
N ILE A 116 -14.60 -19.70 20.21
CA ILE A 116 -15.48 -20.71 19.58
C ILE A 116 -15.61 -20.43 18.08
N PHE A 117 -15.87 -19.18 17.70
CA PHE A 117 -16.16 -18.81 16.31
C PHE A 117 -14.93 -18.49 15.47
N GLN A 118 -13.76 -18.28 16.08
CA GLN A 118 -12.48 -18.09 15.40
C GLN A 118 -11.37 -18.97 16.00
N PRO A 119 -11.45 -20.31 15.83
CA PRO A 119 -10.49 -21.24 16.44
C PRO A 119 -9.06 -21.10 15.87
N TYR A 120 -8.93 -20.68 14.61
CA TYR A 120 -7.63 -20.53 13.91
C TYR A 120 -6.77 -19.38 14.44
N ALA A 121 -7.35 -18.46 15.22
CA ALA A 121 -6.60 -17.41 15.90
C ALA A 121 -5.68 -17.94 17.01
N PHE A 122 -5.83 -19.21 17.40
CA PHE A 122 -5.12 -19.82 18.53
C PHE A 122 -4.30 -21.04 18.08
N SER A 123 -3.19 -21.32 18.78
CA SER A 123 -2.32 -22.45 18.49
C SER A 123 -2.78 -23.75 19.16
N GLY A 124 -2.63 -24.86 18.43
CA GLY A 124 -2.97 -26.20 18.88
C GLY A 124 -4.47 -26.57 18.80
N PRO A 125 -4.81 -27.87 18.87
CA PRO A 125 -6.20 -28.35 18.72
C PRO A 125 -7.06 -28.18 19.99
N SER A 126 -6.46 -27.81 21.12
CA SER A 126 -7.16 -27.73 22.40
C SER A 126 -7.98 -26.46 22.54
N ILE A 127 -9.24 -26.58 22.97
CA ILE A 127 -10.12 -25.44 23.27
C ILE A 127 -9.60 -24.57 24.43
N LEU A 128 -8.73 -25.12 25.28
CA LEU A 128 -8.08 -24.41 26.39
C LEU A 128 -6.77 -23.70 25.97
N GLY A 129 -6.30 -23.92 24.74
CA GLY A 129 -5.18 -23.18 24.17
C GLY A 129 -5.58 -21.72 23.90
N ILE A 130 -4.90 -20.79 24.57
CA ILE A 130 -5.12 -19.34 24.46
C ILE A 130 -3.95 -18.57 23.82
N ILE A 131 -2.90 -19.29 23.41
CA ILE A 131 -1.73 -18.71 22.75
C ILE A 131 -2.14 -18.36 21.31
N PRO A 132 -1.92 -17.11 20.84
CA PRO A 132 -2.22 -16.75 19.45
C PRO A 132 -1.42 -17.59 18.44
N ASN A 133 -2.05 -17.94 17.32
CA ASN A 133 -1.38 -18.62 16.22
C ASN A 133 -0.47 -17.61 15.47
N GLU A 134 0.82 -17.92 15.32
CA GLU A 134 1.79 -17.03 14.67
C GLU A 134 1.43 -16.73 13.21
N THR A 135 0.98 -17.73 12.44
CA THR A 135 0.51 -17.54 11.06
C THR A 135 -0.69 -16.59 11.02
N TRP A 136 -1.64 -16.74 11.94
CA TRP A 136 -2.79 -15.84 12.00
C TRP A 136 -2.37 -14.41 12.34
N VAL A 137 -1.47 -14.21 13.31
CA VAL A 137 -0.95 -12.88 13.67
C VAL A 137 -0.20 -12.25 12.49
N ASN A 138 0.64 -13.02 11.81
CA ASN A 138 1.38 -12.57 10.63
C ASN A 138 0.42 -12.17 9.50
N ASN A 139 -0.60 -12.98 9.22
CA ASN A 139 -1.61 -12.66 8.21
C ASN A 139 -2.36 -11.36 8.55
N ILE A 140 -2.73 -11.14 9.81
CA ILE A 140 -3.37 -9.88 10.23
C ILE A 140 -2.42 -8.69 10.09
N SER A 141 -1.13 -8.87 10.41
CA SER A 141 -0.10 -7.84 10.23
C SER A 141 0.09 -7.49 8.76
N GLU A 142 0.14 -8.49 7.89
CA GLU A 142 0.25 -8.32 6.45
C GLU A 142 -0.97 -7.60 5.89
N GLN A 143 -2.18 -8.07 6.18
CA GLN A 143 -3.44 -7.43 5.76
C GLN A 143 -3.53 -5.97 6.21
N ARG A 144 -2.99 -5.64 7.41
CA ARG A 144 -2.90 -4.26 7.87
C ARG A 144 -1.97 -3.40 7.01
N ALA A 145 -0.81 -3.94 6.60
CA ALA A 145 0.12 -3.25 5.71
C ALA A 145 -0.46 -3.07 4.30
N GLN A 146 -1.20 -4.07 3.80
CA GLN A 146 -1.92 -3.96 2.52
C GLN A 146 -3.03 -2.89 2.58
N ALA A 147 -3.77 -2.83 3.69
CA ALA A 147 -4.86 -1.87 3.89
C ALA A 147 -4.40 -0.43 4.16
N SER A 148 -3.16 -0.23 4.65
CA SER A 148 -2.63 1.11 4.94
C SER A 148 -2.15 1.87 3.71
N GLY A 149 -2.01 1.19 2.56
CA GLY A 149 -1.45 1.74 1.32
C GLY A 149 0.07 1.83 1.30
N ASP A 150 0.74 1.27 2.33
CA ASP A 150 2.20 1.19 2.41
C ASP A 150 2.77 -0.01 1.64
N ALA A 151 1.92 -0.96 1.22
CA ALA A 151 2.29 -2.07 0.35
C ALA A 151 2.08 -1.68 -1.13
N ASP A 152 3.02 -2.11 -1.99
CA ASP A 152 2.93 -1.89 -3.43
C ASP A 152 2.01 -2.92 -4.10
N LEU A 153 0.72 -2.61 -4.15
CA LEU A 153 -0.31 -3.52 -4.66
C LEU A 153 -1.15 -2.85 -5.75
N PRO A 154 -1.34 -3.49 -6.92
CA PRO A 154 -2.11 -2.94 -8.04
C PRO A 154 -3.47 -2.35 -7.67
N PHE A 155 -4.26 -3.09 -6.88
CA PHE A 155 -5.60 -2.68 -6.47
C PHE A 155 -5.62 -1.53 -5.44
N ALA A 156 -4.50 -1.22 -4.79
CA ALA A 156 -4.47 -0.16 -3.79
C ALA A 156 -4.31 1.24 -4.41
N PHE A 157 -3.86 1.35 -5.67
CA PHE A 157 -3.72 2.62 -6.39
C PHE A 157 -5.04 3.38 -6.58
N GLN A 158 -6.17 2.69 -6.62
CA GLN A 158 -7.50 3.34 -6.69
C GLN A 158 -7.77 4.32 -5.52
N TRP A 159 -7.08 4.12 -4.39
CA TRP A 159 -7.24 4.89 -3.16
C TRP A 159 -6.31 6.11 -3.10
N ALA A 160 -5.29 6.16 -3.97
CA ALA A 160 -4.37 7.29 -4.03
C ALA A 160 -5.14 8.59 -4.32
N ARG A 161 -4.83 9.63 -3.53
CA ARG A 161 -5.41 10.98 -3.64
C ARG A 161 -6.95 11.00 -3.60
N ARG A 162 -7.58 10.06 -2.89
CA ARG A 162 -9.04 10.09 -2.64
C ARG A 162 -9.35 11.07 -1.51
N SER A 163 -10.41 11.85 -1.71
CA SER A 163 -10.91 12.78 -0.70
C SER A 163 -11.48 12.04 0.52
N HIS A 164 -11.36 12.62 1.71
CA HIS A 164 -12.06 12.11 2.90
C HIS A 164 -13.59 12.19 2.77
N PHE A 165 -14.12 12.97 1.82
CA PHE A 165 -15.54 13.00 1.49
C PHE A 165 -15.98 11.84 0.57
N TYR A 166 -15.05 11.02 0.08
CA TYR A 166 -15.36 9.91 -0.82
C TYR A 166 -16.38 8.93 -0.23
N SER A 167 -16.24 8.61 1.06
CA SER A 167 -17.19 7.75 1.78
C SER A 167 -18.60 8.36 1.87
N VAL A 168 -18.74 9.67 2.14
CA VAL A 168 -20.08 10.31 2.20
C VAL A 168 -20.71 10.37 0.82
N GLU A 169 -19.92 10.69 -0.21
CA GLU A 169 -20.40 10.82 -1.58
C GLU A 169 -20.94 9.48 -2.08
N ASN A 170 -20.13 8.42 -2.01
CA ASN A 170 -20.52 7.12 -2.49
C ASN A 170 -21.70 6.54 -1.70
N LEU A 171 -21.66 6.63 -0.36
CA LEU A 171 -22.73 6.13 0.49
C LEU A 171 -24.06 6.83 0.20
N THR A 172 -24.03 8.14 -0.09
CA THR A 172 -25.24 8.94 -0.32
C THR A 172 -25.76 8.80 -1.74
N LYS A 173 -24.88 8.84 -2.75
CA LYS A 173 -25.26 8.78 -4.16
C LYS A 173 -25.63 7.36 -4.58
N TRP A 174 -24.79 6.38 -4.25
CA TRP A 174 -24.86 5.02 -4.79
C TRP A 174 -25.41 4.02 -3.77
N GLY A 175 -24.83 3.98 -2.55
CA GLY A 175 -25.15 2.98 -1.54
C GLY A 175 -26.60 3.05 -1.01
N LEU A 176 -26.99 4.17 -0.41
CA LEU A 176 -28.37 4.39 0.08
C LEU A 176 -29.31 4.92 -1.02
N GLY A 177 -28.75 5.46 -2.11
CA GLY A 177 -29.45 6.30 -3.07
C GLY A 177 -29.77 7.69 -2.50
N LEU A 178 -29.87 8.69 -3.38
CA LEU A 178 -30.08 10.09 -2.99
C LEU A 178 -31.29 10.30 -2.03
N PRO A 179 -32.47 9.70 -2.24
CA PRO A 179 -33.64 9.96 -1.39
C PRO A 179 -33.41 9.54 0.07
N LEU A 180 -32.92 8.32 0.30
CA LEU A 180 -32.67 7.81 1.64
C LEU A 180 -31.39 8.39 2.24
N GLY A 181 -30.34 8.58 1.44
CA GLY A 181 -29.08 9.18 1.88
C GLY A 181 -29.27 10.60 2.41
N ILE A 182 -29.97 11.47 1.68
CA ILE A 182 -30.27 12.84 2.11
C ILE A 182 -31.13 12.81 3.40
N LEU A 183 -32.16 11.96 3.46
CA LEU A 183 -33.01 11.85 4.64
C LEU A 183 -32.25 11.31 5.86
N ALA A 184 -31.31 10.39 5.66
CA ALA A 184 -30.46 9.84 6.71
C ALA A 184 -29.52 10.90 7.29
N TRP A 185 -28.85 11.69 6.46
CA TRP A 185 -28.00 12.78 6.93
C TRP A 185 -28.79 13.92 7.58
N ALA A 186 -29.98 14.23 7.06
CA ALA A 186 -30.91 15.15 7.71
C ALA A 186 -31.33 14.62 9.10
N GLY A 187 -31.69 13.33 9.19
CA GLY A 187 -32.02 12.67 10.45
C GLY A 187 -30.87 12.66 11.45
N PHE A 188 -29.65 12.36 10.99
CA PHE A 188 -28.41 12.40 11.77
C PHE A 188 -28.17 13.81 12.34
N THR A 189 -28.27 14.83 11.49
CA THR A 189 -28.03 16.23 11.89
C THR A 189 -29.09 16.71 12.89
N LEU A 190 -30.37 16.42 12.63
CA LEU A 190 -31.48 16.75 13.52
C LEU A 190 -31.35 16.05 14.88
N MET A 191 -30.94 14.78 14.89
CA MET A 191 -30.70 14.03 16.12
C MET A 191 -29.55 14.63 16.92
N GLY A 192 -28.44 14.99 16.25
CA GLY A 192 -27.31 15.69 16.85
C GLY A 192 -27.70 17.05 17.44
N TRP A 193 -28.50 17.84 16.72
CA TRP A 193 -29.01 19.13 17.21
C TRP A 193 -29.85 18.97 18.48
N ARG A 194 -30.71 17.94 18.57
CA ARG A 194 -31.49 17.68 19.79
C ARG A 194 -30.63 17.23 20.96
N ILE A 195 -29.59 16.44 20.70
CA ILE A 195 -28.60 16.08 21.73
C ILE A 195 -27.89 17.33 22.26
N PHE A 196 -27.49 18.25 21.36
CA PHE A 196 -26.90 19.54 21.73
C PHE A 196 -27.86 20.40 22.56
N LYS A 197 -29.17 20.36 22.26
CA LYS A 197 -30.23 21.01 23.05
C LYS A 197 -30.57 20.31 24.38
N GLY A 198 -29.90 19.21 24.72
CA GLY A 198 -30.03 18.52 26.01
C GLY A 198 -30.75 17.18 25.96
N GLU A 199 -31.33 16.76 24.82
CA GLU A 199 -31.99 15.45 24.68
C GLU A 199 -30.97 14.31 24.47
N LYS A 200 -30.27 13.94 25.53
CA LYS A 200 -29.16 12.97 25.45
C LYS A 200 -29.57 11.52 25.14
N LYS A 201 -30.86 11.19 25.00
CA LYS A 201 -31.38 9.80 24.89
C LYS A 201 -30.71 8.98 23.78
N HIS A 202 -30.35 9.64 22.67
CA HIS A 202 -29.80 8.99 21.49
C HIS A 202 -28.27 9.14 21.36
N ILE A 203 -27.58 9.61 22.42
CA ILE A 203 -26.17 9.97 22.35
C ILE A 203 -25.24 8.80 21.97
N LEU A 204 -25.55 7.57 22.44
CA LEU A 204 -24.75 6.40 22.10
C LEU A 204 -24.90 6.00 20.63
N LEU A 205 -26.15 6.02 20.14
CA LEU A 205 -26.46 5.67 18.75
C LEU A 205 -25.87 6.70 17.78
N TRP A 206 -26.06 7.99 18.07
CA TRP A 206 -25.51 9.08 17.27
C TRP A 206 -23.98 9.13 17.35
N GLY A 207 -23.43 9.01 18.57
CA GLY A 207 -22.00 9.04 18.82
C GLY A 207 -21.25 7.88 18.15
N TRP A 208 -21.82 6.67 18.14
CA TRP A 208 -21.27 5.55 17.37
C TRP A 208 -21.22 5.86 15.88
N THR A 209 -22.36 6.27 15.33
CA THR A 209 -22.51 6.54 13.90
C THR A 209 -21.51 7.60 13.47
N ALA A 210 -21.40 8.70 14.24
CA ALA A 210 -20.45 9.78 14.00
C ALA A 210 -19.00 9.30 14.10
N ALA A 211 -18.63 8.64 15.20
CA ALA A 211 -17.25 8.23 15.45
C ALA A 211 -16.78 7.17 14.44
N TYR A 212 -17.61 6.18 14.15
CA TYR A 212 -17.29 5.12 13.19
C TYR A 212 -17.19 5.68 11.77
N PHE A 213 -18.16 6.51 11.36
CA PHE A 213 -18.15 7.14 10.05
C PHE A 213 -16.88 7.97 9.83
N VAL A 214 -16.55 8.83 10.81
CA VAL A 214 -15.34 9.67 10.75
C VAL A 214 -14.08 8.81 10.73
N TRP A 215 -13.94 7.86 11.66
CA TRP A 215 -12.77 6.99 11.72
C TRP A 215 -12.54 6.24 10.41
N GLN A 216 -13.60 5.66 9.84
CA GLN A 216 -13.51 4.86 8.62
C GLN A 216 -13.31 5.72 7.36
N SER A 217 -13.83 6.95 7.32
CA SER A 217 -13.62 7.90 6.22
C SER A 217 -12.20 8.51 6.22
N MET A 218 -11.52 8.46 7.36
CA MET A 218 -10.13 8.92 7.52
C MET A 218 -9.09 7.82 7.24
N GLN A 219 -9.52 6.57 7.02
CA GLN A 219 -8.60 5.50 6.60
C GLN A 219 -8.17 5.69 5.13
N PHE A 220 -7.03 5.11 4.75
CA PHE A 220 -6.52 5.18 3.38
C PHE A 220 -7.49 4.59 2.35
N ASN A 221 -8.25 3.54 2.72
CA ASN A 221 -9.24 2.88 1.87
C ASN A 221 -10.70 3.13 2.35
N PRO A 222 -11.26 4.34 2.16
CA PRO A 222 -12.57 4.73 2.67
C PRO A 222 -13.74 4.17 1.84
N THR A 223 -13.74 2.86 1.58
CA THR A 223 -14.78 2.15 0.81
C THR A 223 -16.12 2.06 1.55
N MET A 224 -17.24 2.08 0.82
CA MET A 224 -18.57 1.99 1.43
C MET A 224 -18.81 0.67 2.15
N ARG A 225 -18.20 -0.44 1.69
CA ARG A 225 -18.35 -1.76 2.34
C ARG A 225 -17.86 -1.75 3.79
N TYR A 226 -16.95 -0.84 4.14
CA TYR A 226 -16.51 -0.68 5.52
C TYR A 226 -17.47 0.17 6.35
N GLN A 227 -18.32 0.96 5.71
CA GLN A 227 -19.40 1.71 6.37
C GLN A 227 -20.65 0.86 6.65
N LEU A 228 -20.76 -0.38 6.16
CA LEU A 228 -21.93 -1.26 6.39
C LEU A 228 -22.45 -1.28 7.86
N PRO A 229 -21.60 -1.29 8.92
CA PRO A 229 -22.09 -1.29 10.30
C PRO A 229 -22.94 -0.08 10.71
N ILE A 230 -22.88 1.03 9.97
CA ILE A 230 -23.69 2.23 10.25
C ILE A 230 -24.91 2.39 9.34
N TYR A 231 -25.04 1.60 8.26
CA TYR A 231 -26.18 1.68 7.33
C TYR A 231 -27.54 1.52 8.05
N PRO A 232 -27.73 0.48 8.90
CA PRO A 232 -28.99 0.34 9.63
C PRO A 232 -29.28 1.52 10.55
N LEU A 233 -28.24 2.14 11.12
CA LEU A 233 -28.38 3.26 12.04
C LEU A 233 -28.76 4.55 11.32
N LEU A 234 -28.16 4.78 10.16
CA LEU A 234 -28.53 5.87 9.26
C LEU A 234 -29.98 5.73 8.78
N ALA A 235 -30.40 4.53 8.39
CA ALA A 235 -31.80 4.24 8.05
C ALA A 235 -32.74 4.44 9.25
N MET A 236 -32.33 4.02 10.45
CA MET A 236 -33.08 4.29 11.69
C MET A 236 -33.20 5.79 11.99
N MET A 237 -32.17 6.60 11.73
CA MET A 237 -32.21 8.04 11.91
C MET A 237 -33.13 8.72 10.89
N ALA A 238 -33.14 8.25 9.63
CA ALA A 238 -34.09 8.66 8.62
C ALA A 238 -35.54 8.35 9.03
N ALA A 239 -35.81 7.12 9.47
CA ALA A 239 -37.12 6.73 9.96
C ALA A 239 -37.54 7.54 11.20
N TRP A 240 -36.61 7.78 12.12
CA TRP A 240 -36.84 8.59 13.31
C TRP A 240 -37.24 10.03 12.96
N SER A 241 -36.57 10.67 11.99
CA SER A 241 -36.88 12.05 11.61
C SER A 241 -38.27 12.18 10.99
N VAL A 242 -38.68 11.22 10.14
CA VAL A 242 -40.04 11.11 9.59
C VAL A 242 -41.07 10.94 10.70
N VAL A 243 -40.86 9.99 11.61
CA VAL A 243 -41.80 9.70 12.71
C VAL A 243 -41.95 10.88 13.66
N GLN A 244 -40.86 11.59 13.98
CA GLN A 244 -40.91 12.75 14.87
C GLN A 244 -41.63 13.94 14.22
N SER A 245 -41.50 14.09 12.90
CA SER A 245 -42.25 15.06 12.09
C SER A 245 -43.74 14.74 12.07
N ALA A 246 -44.11 13.50 11.80
CA ALA A 246 -45.49 13.04 11.81
C ALA A 246 -46.16 13.19 13.20
N ARG A 247 -45.41 12.99 14.29
CA ARG A 247 -45.90 13.19 15.67
C ARG A 247 -46.06 14.66 16.06
N GLY A 248 -45.64 15.61 15.23
CA GLY A 248 -45.77 17.04 15.52
C GLY A 248 -44.79 17.57 16.56
N LYS A 249 -43.67 16.87 16.80
CA LYS A 249 -42.65 17.36 17.73
C LYS A 249 -41.85 18.54 17.18
N PHE A 250 -41.81 18.71 15.86
CA PHE A 250 -41.13 19.84 15.20
C PHE A 250 -42.03 21.06 14.98
N SER A 251 -43.35 20.85 14.84
CA SER A 251 -44.31 21.94 14.66
C SER A 251 -45.70 21.53 15.11
N LYS A 252 -46.44 22.48 15.70
CA LYS A 252 -47.86 22.30 16.07
C LYS A 252 -48.79 22.34 14.85
N HIS A 253 -48.33 22.86 13.72
CA HIS A 253 -49.14 23.00 12.51
C HIS A 253 -49.42 21.65 11.83
N LYS A 254 -50.69 21.40 11.49
CA LYS A 254 -51.17 20.14 10.93
C LYS A 254 -50.53 19.80 9.57
N TRP A 255 -50.24 20.82 8.75
CA TRP A 255 -49.64 20.65 7.42
C TRP A 255 -48.21 20.08 7.47
N VAL A 256 -47.41 20.44 8.49
CA VAL A 256 -46.04 19.91 8.67
C VAL A 256 -46.04 18.42 8.98
N LYS A 257 -47.06 17.94 9.71
CA LYS A 257 -47.22 16.51 10.01
C LYS A 257 -47.53 15.70 8.76
N VAL A 258 -48.46 16.21 7.95
CA VAL A 258 -48.86 15.60 6.67
C VAL A 258 -47.68 15.59 5.70
N LEU A 259 -46.98 16.72 5.58
CA LEU A 259 -45.80 16.84 4.74
C LEU A 259 -44.69 15.86 5.13
N GLY A 260 -44.40 15.72 6.43
CA GLY A 260 -43.40 14.75 6.91
C GLY A 260 -43.75 13.30 6.59
N ALA A 261 -45.03 12.92 6.69
CA ALA A 261 -45.49 11.59 6.32
C ALA A 261 -45.43 11.36 4.79
N ILE A 262 -45.81 12.35 3.99
CA ILE A 262 -45.72 12.31 2.52
C ILE A 262 -44.26 12.16 2.10
N ILE A 263 -43.35 12.97 2.64
CA ILE A 263 -41.91 12.87 2.36
C ILE A 263 -41.39 11.47 2.70
N GLY A 264 -41.76 10.93 3.86
CA GLY A 264 -41.37 9.56 4.24
C GLY A 264 -41.88 8.50 3.26
N GLY A 265 -43.13 8.63 2.79
CA GLY A 265 -43.71 7.75 1.77
C GLY A 265 -43.01 7.87 0.41
N ILE A 266 -42.74 9.09 -0.05
CA ILE A 266 -42.01 9.35 -1.30
C ILE A 266 -40.60 8.75 -1.23
N VAL A 267 -39.86 9.00 -0.15
CA VAL A 267 -38.52 8.44 0.02
C VAL A 267 -38.55 6.92 0.01
N LEU A 268 -39.50 6.28 0.70
CA LEU A 268 -39.63 4.82 0.68
C LEU A 268 -39.84 4.27 -0.74
N VAL A 269 -40.75 4.89 -1.52
CA VAL A 269 -41.03 4.48 -2.90
C VAL A 269 -39.81 4.72 -3.79
N LEU A 270 -39.20 5.90 -3.75
CA LEU A 270 -38.03 6.22 -4.56
C LEU A 270 -36.82 5.34 -4.21
N THR A 271 -36.63 4.98 -2.94
CA THR A 271 -35.58 4.03 -2.53
C THR A 271 -35.87 2.61 -3.03
N ALA A 272 -37.14 2.18 -3.03
CA ALA A 272 -37.50 0.88 -3.60
C ALA A 272 -37.29 0.86 -5.11
N LEU A 273 -37.62 1.94 -5.82
CA LEU A 273 -37.33 2.10 -7.24
C LEU A 273 -35.82 2.12 -7.49
N TRP A 274 -35.03 2.85 -6.69
CA TRP A 274 -33.57 2.84 -6.78
C TRP A 274 -32.98 1.44 -6.62
N ALA A 275 -33.43 0.68 -5.61
CA ALA A 275 -33.00 -0.70 -5.40
C ALA A 275 -33.40 -1.60 -6.57
N TYR A 276 -34.62 -1.43 -7.11
CA TYR A 276 -35.07 -2.16 -8.29
C TYR A 276 -34.19 -1.85 -9.52
N ALA A 277 -33.80 -0.59 -9.70
CA ALA A 277 -32.93 -0.17 -10.80
C ALA A 277 -31.56 -0.88 -10.77
N PHE A 278 -30.94 -1.02 -9.60
CA PHE A 278 -29.70 -1.78 -9.45
C PHE A 278 -29.88 -3.28 -9.70
N VAL A 279 -31.03 -3.84 -9.33
CA VAL A 279 -31.30 -5.27 -9.62
C VAL A 279 -31.38 -5.54 -11.12
N GLN A 280 -31.76 -4.55 -11.95
CA GLN A 280 -31.80 -4.71 -13.41
C GLN A 280 -30.43 -5.02 -14.03
N ILE A 281 -29.33 -4.59 -13.40
CA ILE A 281 -27.98 -4.91 -13.87
C ILE A 281 -27.80 -6.43 -13.99
N TYR A 282 -28.21 -7.18 -12.96
CA TYR A 282 -28.09 -8.65 -12.92
C TYR A 282 -29.12 -9.39 -13.78
N GLN A 283 -30.06 -8.69 -14.40
CA GLN A 283 -30.99 -9.27 -15.38
C GLN A 283 -30.42 -9.23 -16.80
N ASN A 284 -29.39 -8.43 -17.03
CA ASN A 284 -28.65 -8.38 -18.28
C ASN A 284 -27.43 -9.32 -18.23
N PRO A 285 -26.98 -9.85 -19.38
CA PRO A 285 -25.69 -10.53 -19.44
C PRO A 285 -24.57 -9.63 -18.94
N HIS A 286 -23.62 -10.19 -18.18
CA HIS A 286 -22.44 -9.44 -17.77
C HIS A 286 -21.74 -8.83 -18.98
N THR A 287 -21.28 -7.60 -18.88
CA THR A 287 -20.73 -6.81 -20.01
C THR A 287 -19.54 -7.48 -20.68
N ARG A 288 -18.61 -8.10 -19.93
CA ARG A 288 -17.55 -8.98 -20.49
C ARG A 288 -18.07 -10.15 -21.32
N VAL A 289 -19.21 -10.74 -20.95
CA VAL A 289 -19.87 -11.83 -21.70
C VAL A 289 -20.49 -11.26 -22.98
N ALA A 290 -21.20 -10.12 -22.89
CA ALA A 290 -21.74 -9.43 -24.04
C ALA A 290 -20.64 -9.01 -25.04
N GLY A 291 -19.56 -8.42 -24.52
CA GLY A 291 -18.37 -8.05 -25.31
C GLY A 291 -17.68 -9.25 -25.94
N THR A 292 -17.52 -10.37 -25.22
CA THR A 292 -16.97 -11.61 -25.79
C THR A 292 -17.81 -12.15 -26.95
N ARG A 293 -19.13 -12.18 -26.79
CA ARG A 293 -20.05 -12.60 -27.88
C ARG A 293 -19.97 -11.67 -29.07
N TRP A 294 -19.89 -10.37 -28.81
CA TRP A 294 -19.69 -9.39 -29.87
C TRP A 294 -18.36 -9.62 -30.59
N ILE A 295 -17.28 -9.86 -29.85
CA ILE A 295 -15.95 -10.15 -30.43
C ILE A 295 -16.02 -11.37 -31.34
N TYR A 296 -16.61 -12.48 -30.90
CA TYR A 296 -16.77 -13.66 -31.76
C TYR A 296 -17.62 -13.40 -33.01
N ASN A 297 -18.56 -12.46 -32.94
CA ASN A 297 -19.47 -12.15 -34.06
C ASN A 297 -18.97 -11.01 -34.97
N HIS A 298 -17.90 -10.29 -34.63
CA HIS A 298 -17.46 -9.11 -35.40
C HIS A 298 -15.96 -9.04 -35.64
N VAL A 299 -15.14 -9.58 -34.74
CA VAL A 299 -13.69 -9.60 -34.93
C VAL A 299 -13.34 -10.79 -35.83
N PRO A 300 -12.69 -10.57 -36.98
CA PRO A 300 -12.33 -11.65 -37.88
C PRO A 300 -11.38 -12.67 -37.24
N ALA A 301 -11.84 -13.91 -37.06
CA ALA A 301 -10.98 -15.05 -36.77
C ALA A 301 -10.28 -15.53 -38.05
N ALA A 302 -9.43 -16.58 -37.95
CA ALA A 302 -8.75 -17.14 -39.11
C ALA A 302 -9.73 -17.54 -40.23
N VAL A 303 -10.88 -18.11 -39.87
CA VAL A 303 -11.95 -18.48 -40.79
C VAL A 303 -13.29 -18.12 -40.16
N ASN A 304 -14.16 -17.45 -40.92
CA ASN A 304 -15.45 -16.95 -40.46
C ASN A 304 -16.55 -17.28 -41.47
N LEU A 305 -17.67 -17.78 -40.97
CA LEU A 305 -18.86 -18.11 -41.75
C LEU A 305 -19.86 -16.97 -41.66
N ASN A 306 -20.25 -16.38 -42.79
CA ASN A 306 -21.19 -15.27 -42.81
C ASN A 306 -22.61 -15.78 -43.09
N ILE A 307 -23.41 -15.87 -42.01
CA ILE A 307 -24.77 -16.40 -42.03
C ILE A 307 -25.76 -15.24 -41.93
N THR A 308 -26.58 -15.02 -42.96
CA THR A 308 -27.69 -14.06 -42.88
C THR A 308 -28.92 -14.76 -42.32
N GLN A 309 -29.39 -14.30 -41.17
CA GLN A 309 -30.55 -14.84 -40.46
C GLN A 309 -31.88 -14.41 -41.13
N ALA A 310 -32.97 -15.06 -40.76
CA ALA A 310 -34.30 -14.77 -41.33
C ALA A 310 -34.81 -13.34 -41.05
N ASN A 311 -34.30 -12.68 -40.00
CA ASN A 311 -34.57 -11.29 -39.67
C ASN A 311 -33.71 -10.28 -40.48
N GLY A 312 -32.80 -10.77 -41.33
CA GLY A 312 -31.88 -9.96 -42.14
C GLY A 312 -30.59 -9.57 -41.43
N GLU A 313 -30.38 -9.96 -40.17
CA GLU A 313 -29.13 -9.73 -39.45
C GLU A 313 -28.02 -10.67 -39.94
N ASN A 314 -26.80 -10.16 -40.02
CA ASN A 314 -25.63 -10.96 -40.34
C ASN A 314 -24.99 -11.49 -39.05
N TYR A 315 -24.80 -12.80 -38.99
CA TYR A 315 -24.12 -13.49 -37.92
C TYR A 315 -22.83 -14.10 -38.46
N GLN A 316 -21.70 -13.63 -37.96
CA GLN A 316 -20.39 -14.18 -38.23
C GLN A 316 -20.10 -15.29 -37.22
N GLN A 317 -19.90 -16.51 -37.72
CA GLN A 317 -19.50 -17.63 -36.88
C GLN A 317 -18.02 -17.96 -37.11
N PRO A 318 -17.15 -17.82 -36.09
CA PRO A 318 -15.75 -18.18 -36.23
C PRO A 318 -15.59 -19.70 -36.19
N THR A 319 -14.62 -20.23 -36.96
CA THR A 319 -14.27 -21.65 -36.97
C THR A 319 -12.81 -21.85 -36.60
N TYR A 320 -12.55 -22.94 -35.89
CA TYR A 320 -11.22 -23.30 -35.42
C TYR A 320 -10.30 -23.70 -36.57
N ILE A 321 -9.05 -23.24 -36.55
CA ILE A 321 -7.96 -23.83 -37.30
C ILE A 321 -6.77 -24.10 -36.35
N PRO A 322 -6.08 -25.25 -36.44
CA PRO A 322 -4.88 -25.48 -35.65
C PRO A 322 -3.83 -24.41 -35.95
N ARG A 323 -3.11 -23.99 -34.91
CA ARG A 323 -1.98 -23.06 -35.07
C ARG A 323 -0.94 -23.62 -36.02
N ASP A 324 -0.39 -22.73 -36.85
CA ASP A 324 0.68 -23.03 -37.81
C ASP A 324 0.33 -24.13 -38.83
N PHE A 325 -0.96 -24.40 -39.05
CA PHE A 325 -1.40 -25.34 -40.08
C PHE A 325 -1.15 -24.74 -41.47
N ILE A 326 -0.36 -25.45 -42.28
CA ILE A 326 -0.04 -25.04 -43.66
C ILE A 326 -1.00 -25.76 -44.60
N ILE A 327 -1.86 -25.01 -45.28
CA ILE A 327 -2.79 -25.51 -46.28
C ILE A 327 -2.03 -25.59 -47.62
N SER A 328 -2.02 -26.77 -48.25
CA SER A 328 -1.45 -26.97 -49.58
C SER A 328 -2.32 -27.90 -50.42
N GLU A 329 -2.01 -28.06 -51.71
CA GLU A 329 -2.73 -29.00 -52.59
C GLU A 329 -2.72 -30.44 -52.02
N THR A 330 -1.62 -30.84 -51.39
CA THR A 330 -1.44 -32.19 -50.82
C THR A 330 -2.01 -32.34 -49.41
N MET A 331 -2.30 -31.22 -48.73
CA MET A 331 -2.77 -31.19 -47.34
C MET A 331 -3.89 -30.15 -47.19
N PRO A 332 -5.10 -30.44 -47.71
CA PRO A 332 -6.26 -29.58 -47.49
C PRO A 332 -6.68 -29.59 -46.01
N TYR A 333 -7.24 -28.47 -45.55
CA TYR A 333 -7.81 -28.38 -44.21
C TYR A 333 -9.28 -28.76 -44.24
N ASN A 334 -9.59 -29.94 -43.69
CA ASN A 334 -10.95 -30.47 -43.63
C ASN A 334 -11.44 -30.39 -42.18
N THR A 335 -12.53 -29.68 -41.96
CA THR A 335 -13.13 -29.49 -40.64
C THR A 335 -14.64 -29.63 -40.71
N HIS A 336 -15.28 -29.70 -39.54
CA HIS A 336 -16.73 -29.66 -39.44
C HIS A 336 -17.14 -28.44 -38.60
N PHE A 337 -18.31 -27.92 -38.88
CA PHE A 337 -18.92 -26.85 -38.09
C PHE A 337 -20.38 -27.16 -37.82
N VAL A 338 -20.85 -26.67 -36.68
CA VAL A 338 -22.26 -26.72 -36.30
C VAL A 338 -22.74 -25.27 -36.21
N PRO A 339 -23.66 -24.83 -37.09
CA PRO A 339 -24.22 -23.49 -37.03
C PRO A 339 -24.88 -23.23 -35.68
N LYS A 340 -24.59 -22.08 -35.08
CA LYS A 340 -25.22 -21.58 -33.85
C LYS A 340 -26.54 -20.86 -34.11
N VAL A 341 -26.79 -20.49 -35.36
CA VAL A 341 -28.04 -19.87 -35.82
C VAL A 341 -28.45 -20.50 -37.15
N SER A 342 -29.75 -20.57 -37.40
CA SER A 342 -30.28 -20.96 -38.71
C SER A 342 -30.31 -19.76 -39.66
N GLY A 343 -29.95 -19.94 -40.93
CA GLY A 343 -29.90 -18.86 -41.90
C GLY A 343 -29.29 -19.26 -43.25
N MET A 344 -28.97 -18.27 -44.07
CA MET A 344 -28.31 -18.45 -45.36
C MET A 344 -26.83 -18.12 -45.24
N LEU A 345 -25.97 -19.13 -45.41
CA LEU A 345 -24.53 -18.94 -45.52
C LEU A 345 -24.20 -18.50 -46.95
N SER A 346 -23.71 -17.27 -47.11
CA SER A 346 -23.46 -16.66 -48.43
C SER A 346 -21.98 -16.48 -48.75
N ALA A 347 -21.13 -16.38 -47.73
CA ALA A 347 -19.70 -16.13 -47.89
C ALA A 347 -18.89 -16.71 -46.73
N ILE A 348 -17.62 -16.96 -47.01
CA ILE A 348 -16.60 -17.28 -46.01
C ILE A 348 -15.53 -16.18 -46.06
N SER A 349 -15.22 -15.59 -44.91
CA SER A 349 -14.20 -14.55 -44.79
C SER A 349 -13.03 -15.00 -43.93
N PHE A 350 -11.84 -14.51 -44.29
CA PHE A 350 -10.56 -14.80 -43.67
C PHE A 350 -9.93 -13.49 -43.21
N ALA A 351 -9.48 -13.43 -41.96
CA ALA A 351 -8.85 -12.22 -41.43
C ALA A 351 -7.52 -11.93 -42.12
N HIS A 352 -6.67 -12.96 -42.21
CA HIS A 352 -5.34 -12.87 -42.77
C HIS A 352 -4.99 -14.15 -43.53
N VAL A 353 -4.65 -13.98 -44.80
CA VAL A 353 -4.18 -15.06 -45.67
C VAL A 353 -2.76 -14.73 -46.11
N GLN A 354 -1.80 -15.58 -45.74
CA GLN A 354 -0.40 -15.38 -46.08
C GLN A 354 0.16 -16.59 -46.82
N SER A 355 0.78 -16.33 -47.97
CA SER A 355 1.56 -17.30 -48.73
C SER A 355 3.06 -17.05 -48.58
N GLN A 356 3.85 -18.13 -48.65
CA GLN A 356 5.31 -18.02 -48.74
C GLN A 356 5.79 -17.67 -50.16
N ASN A 357 4.91 -17.75 -51.16
CA ASN A 357 5.22 -17.46 -52.55
C ASN A 357 4.74 -16.06 -52.96
N LYS A 358 5.41 -15.47 -53.96
CA LYS A 358 5.08 -14.14 -54.51
C LYS A 358 4.27 -14.20 -55.81
N ASN A 359 3.46 -15.25 -55.97
CA ASN A 359 2.67 -15.48 -57.19
C ASN A 359 1.17 -15.47 -56.85
N GLU A 360 0.32 -15.29 -57.88
CA GLU A 360 -1.12 -15.49 -57.73
C GLU A 360 -1.44 -16.95 -57.43
N GLU A 361 -2.22 -17.17 -56.37
CA GLU A 361 -2.65 -18.48 -55.90
C GLU A 361 -4.18 -18.49 -55.73
N THR A 362 -4.77 -19.67 -55.83
CA THR A 362 -6.21 -19.90 -55.79
C THR A 362 -6.60 -20.53 -54.47
N LEU A 363 -7.17 -19.75 -53.56
CA LEU A 363 -7.81 -20.26 -52.35
C LEU A 363 -9.22 -20.77 -52.70
N THR A 364 -9.54 -22.01 -52.33
CA THR A 364 -10.83 -22.65 -52.61
C THR A 364 -11.46 -23.19 -51.33
N VAL A 365 -12.76 -22.92 -51.16
CA VAL A 365 -13.59 -23.49 -50.10
C VAL A 365 -14.74 -24.32 -50.67
N LYS A 366 -15.04 -25.44 -50.02
CA LYS A 366 -16.14 -26.33 -50.39
C LYS A 366 -16.95 -26.70 -49.16
N ILE A 367 -18.27 -26.75 -49.32
CA ILE A 367 -19.21 -27.09 -48.24
C ILE A 367 -19.99 -28.34 -48.62
N SER A 368 -20.13 -29.28 -47.68
CA SER A 368 -20.82 -30.55 -47.90
C SER A 368 -21.49 -31.07 -46.62
N LEU A 369 -22.34 -32.10 -46.78
CA LEU A 369 -22.97 -32.83 -45.65
C LEU A 369 -22.14 -34.03 -45.18
N GLN A 370 -21.15 -34.46 -45.97
CA GLN A 370 -20.29 -35.60 -45.67
C GLN A 370 -18.82 -35.23 -45.93
N PRO A 371 -17.88 -35.73 -45.12
CA PRO A 371 -16.47 -35.41 -45.29
C PRO A 371 -15.94 -35.96 -46.62
N GLY A 372 -15.28 -35.12 -47.41
CA GLY A 372 -14.68 -35.53 -48.69
C GLY A 372 -15.68 -35.85 -49.81
N ALA A 373 -16.88 -35.24 -49.77
CA ALA A 373 -17.92 -35.43 -50.79
C ALA A 373 -17.41 -35.11 -52.22
N PRO A 374 -17.75 -35.93 -53.24
CA PRO A 374 -17.39 -35.66 -54.63
C PRO A 374 -18.12 -34.42 -55.17
N SER A 375 -17.64 -33.83 -56.27
CA SER A 375 -18.14 -32.54 -56.79
C SER A 375 -19.65 -32.47 -57.07
N ASN A 376 -20.32 -33.61 -57.26
CA ASN A 376 -21.77 -33.72 -57.48
C ASN A 376 -22.60 -33.72 -56.18
N GLU A 377 -21.97 -33.81 -55.01
CA GLU A 377 -22.60 -33.83 -53.68
C GLU A 377 -22.22 -32.60 -52.83
N LEU A 378 -21.53 -31.62 -53.44
CA LEU A 378 -21.22 -30.34 -52.82
C LEU A 378 -22.49 -29.48 -52.70
N LEU A 379 -22.67 -28.85 -51.55
CA LEU A 379 -23.74 -27.88 -51.33
C LEU A 379 -23.41 -26.53 -51.98
N ALA A 380 -22.15 -26.09 -51.87
CA ALA A 380 -21.64 -24.88 -52.50
C ALA A 380 -20.11 -24.90 -52.57
N SER A 381 -19.56 -24.07 -53.45
CA SER A 381 -18.12 -23.85 -53.57
C SER A 381 -17.78 -22.38 -53.85
N ALA A 382 -16.58 -21.96 -53.48
CA ALA A 382 -16.03 -20.68 -53.88
C ALA A 382 -14.53 -20.76 -54.07
N SER A 383 -14.01 -19.99 -55.04
CA SER A 383 -12.58 -19.86 -55.28
C SER A 383 -12.21 -18.40 -55.51
N LEU A 384 -11.12 -17.95 -54.89
CA LEU A 384 -10.54 -16.63 -55.08
C LEU A 384 -9.10 -16.78 -55.54
N LYS A 385 -8.77 -16.23 -56.71
CA LYS A 385 -7.41 -16.13 -57.22
C LYS A 385 -6.84 -14.75 -56.90
N LYS A 386 -5.82 -14.69 -56.06
CA LYS A 386 -5.17 -13.43 -55.61
C LYS A 386 -3.70 -13.70 -55.28
N ASP A 387 -2.85 -12.67 -55.34
CA ASP A 387 -1.53 -12.70 -54.71
C ASP A 387 -1.68 -12.54 -53.20
N PHE A 388 -1.28 -13.57 -52.44
CA PHE A 388 -1.34 -13.61 -50.97
C PHE A 388 0.04 -13.39 -50.33
N SER A 389 0.98 -12.77 -51.03
CA SER A 389 2.29 -12.42 -50.45
C SER A 389 2.21 -11.32 -49.39
N ALA A 390 1.20 -10.46 -49.48
CA ALA A 390 0.80 -9.53 -48.42
C ALA A 390 -0.21 -10.23 -47.48
N ASN A 391 -0.08 -9.99 -46.17
CA ASN A 391 -0.94 -10.57 -45.14
C ASN A 391 -2.33 -9.90 -45.15
N ASP A 392 -3.12 -10.19 -46.17
CA ASP A 392 -4.35 -9.47 -46.48
C ASP A 392 -5.63 -10.26 -46.06
N PRO A 393 -6.73 -9.55 -45.78
CA PRO A 393 -8.04 -10.17 -45.64
C PRO A 393 -8.55 -10.69 -47.00
N ALA A 394 -9.38 -11.74 -46.94
CA ALA A 394 -10.00 -12.35 -48.11
C ALA A 394 -11.47 -12.71 -47.84
N VAL A 395 -12.34 -12.52 -48.84
CA VAL A 395 -13.75 -12.90 -48.76
C VAL A 395 -14.11 -13.72 -50.00
N LEU A 396 -14.61 -14.94 -49.78
CA LEU A 396 -15.02 -15.86 -50.83
C LEU A 396 -16.54 -15.95 -50.83
N MET A 397 -17.16 -15.42 -51.88
CA MET A 397 -18.61 -15.52 -52.12
C MET A 397 -18.94 -16.90 -52.66
N LEU A 398 -19.88 -17.61 -52.02
CA LEU A 398 -20.32 -18.93 -52.46
C LEU A 398 -21.07 -18.83 -53.80
N ASP A 399 -20.82 -19.80 -54.69
CA ASP A 399 -21.51 -19.94 -55.98
C ASP A 399 -23.05 -20.00 -55.84
N SER A 400 -23.51 -20.53 -54.71
CA SER A 400 -24.91 -20.57 -54.30
C SER A 400 -25.01 -20.44 -52.76
N PRO A 401 -25.93 -19.62 -52.23
CA PRO A 401 -26.14 -19.53 -50.79
C PRO A 401 -26.65 -20.87 -50.21
N VAL A 402 -26.05 -21.32 -49.10
CA VAL A 402 -26.39 -22.58 -48.44
C VAL A 402 -27.35 -22.32 -47.26
N SER A 403 -28.51 -22.97 -47.26
CA SER A 403 -29.43 -22.93 -46.11
C SER A 403 -28.87 -23.81 -44.99
N VAL A 404 -28.40 -23.18 -43.92
CA VAL A 404 -27.84 -23.86 -42.74
C VAL A 404 -28.86 -23.89 -41.61
N VAL A 405 -28.93 -25.02 -40.91
CA VAL A 405 -29.84 -25.23 -39.77
C VAL A 405 -29.02 -25.32 -38.49
N GLU A 406 -29.49 -24.62 -37.45
CA GLU A 406 -28.88 -24.64 -36.13
C GLU A 406 -28.81 -26.06 -35.57
N GLY A 407 -27.63 -26.45 -35.06
CA GLY A 407 -27.41 -27.76 -34.46
C GLY A 407 -27.09 -28.90 -35.43
N GLU A 408 -27.24 -28.70 -36.74
CA GLU A 408 -26.86 -29.68 -37.76
C GLU A 408 -25.35 -29.62 -38.09
N THR A 409 -24.76 -30.75 -38.48
CA THR A 409 -23.32 -30.81 -38.80
C THR A 409 -23.08 -30.59 -40.29
N TYR A 410 -22.17 -29.68 -40.63
CA TYR A 410 -21.69 -29.43 -41.99
C TYR A 410 -20.17 -29.59 -42.04
N TYR A 411 -19.65 -29.91 -43.21
CA TYR A 411 -18.20 -30.05 -43.45
C TYR A 411 -17.70 -28.89 -44.33
N LEU A 412 -16.54 -28.35 -43.95
CA LEU A 412 -15.84 -27.30 -44.66
C LEU A 412 -14.45 -27.81 -45.04
N ASP A 413 -14.21 -27.87 -46.35
CA ASP A 413 -12.91 -28.21 -46.91
C ASP A 413 -12.27 -26.94 -47.49
N ILE A 414 -11.05 -26.62 -47.04
CA ILE A 414 -10.26 -25.48 -47.49
C ILE A 414 -9.00 -26.01 -48.16
N SER A 415 -8.78 -25.60 -49.41
CA SER A 415 -7.66 -26.06 -50.25
C SER A 415 -7.07 -24.91 -51.05
N THR A 416 -5.81 -25.06 -51.47
CA THR A 416 -5.12 -24.12 -52.34
C THR A 416 -4.32 -24.85 -53.40
N ASP A 417 -4.09 -24.22 -54.54
CA ASP A 417 -3.12 -24.66 -55.56
C ASP A 417 -1.67 -24.23 -55.23
N ALA A 418 -1.47 -23.53 -54.11
CA ALA A 418 -0.18 -23.12 -53.57
C ALA A 418 0.61 -24.26 -52.91
N GLU A 419 1.93 -24.07 -52.79
CA GLU A 419 2.80 -24.94 -51.99
C GLU A 419 2.51 -24.84 -50.47
N GLY A 420 2.00 -23.69 -50.00
CA GLY A 420 1.63 -23.51 -48.60
C GLY A 420 1.07 -22.12 -48.26
N ILE A 421 -0.18 -22.08 -47.79
CA ILE A 421 -0.85 -20.90 -47.24
C ILE A 421 -1.11 -21.10 -45.74
N ILE A 422 -0.90 -20.04 -44.97
CA ILE A 422 -1.24 -19.97 -43.54
C ILE A 422 -2.42 -19.01 -43.37
N LEU A 423 -3.39 -19.43 -42.57
CA LEU A 423 -4.54 -18.60 -42.18
C LEU A 423 -4.37 -18.20 -40.71
N THR A 424 -4.41 -16.90 -40.43
CA THR A 424 -4.35 -16.37 -39.06
C THR A 424 -5.53 -15.46 -38.78
N GLY A 425 -5.97 -15.41 -37.53
CA GLY A 425 -7.01 -14.48 -37.07
C GLY A 425 -6.45 -13.08 -36.84
N SER A 426 -7.33 -12.14 -36.50
CA SER A 426 -6.91 -10.82 -36.02
C SER A 426 -6.03 -10.91 -34.77
N VAL A 427 -5.00 -10.08 -34.68
CA VAL A 427 -4.11 -9.97 -33.55
C VAL A 427 -4.77 -9.11 -32.46
N LEU A 428 -4.92 -9.69 -31.27
CA LEU A 428 -5.70 -9.10 -30.18
C LEU A 428 -4.78 -8.54 -29.11
N ILE A 429 -5.03 -7.32 -28.64
CA ILE A 429 -4.31 -6.68 -27.54
C ILE A 429 -5.21 -6.65 -26.29
N ASN A 430 -4.69 -7.14 -25.18
CA ASN A 430 -5.26 -6.96 -23.84
C ASN A 430 -4.50 -5.87 -23.06
N GLU A 431 -5.25 -5.09 -22.29
CA GLU A 431 -4.70 -3.99 -21.48
C GLU A 431 -3.71 -4.47 -20.42
N SER A 432 -3.99 -5.55 -19.70
CA SER A 432 -3.10 -6.02 -18.62
C SER A 432 -3.38 -7.45 -18.20
N SER A 433 -2.36 -8.14 -17.68
CA SER A 433 -2.51 -9.43 -16.99
C SER A 433 -3.21 -9.33 -15.61
N TRP A 434 -3.37 -8.12 -15.07
CA TRP A 434 -4.09 -7.86 -13.82
C TRP A 434 -5.62 -7.84 -13.97
N ASP A 435 -6.14 -7.70 -15.19
CA ASP A 435 -7.57 -7.75 -15.47
C ASP A 435 -7.97 -9.05 -16.17
N ASP A 436 -9.27 -9.28 -16.28
CA ASP A 436 -9.82 -10.39 -17.04
C ASP A 436 -9.61 -10.13 -18.54
N GLY A 437 -8.73 -10.90 -19.17
CA GLY A 437 -8.46 -10.79 -20.59
C GLY A 437 -9.68 -11.16 -21.43
N LEU A 438 -9.90 -10.43 -22.53
CA LEU A 438 -10.91 -10.72 -23.53
C LEU A 438 -10.24 -11.28 -24.79
N PRO A 439 -10.92 -12.19 -25.53
CA PRO A 439 -12.26 -12.74 -25.27
C PRO A 439 -12.25 -13.88 -24.24
N LEU A 440 -13.37 -14.08 -23.53
CA LEU A 440 -13.53 -15.18 -22.56
C LEU A 440 -13.82 -16.52 -23.28
N HIS A 441 -13.43 -17.65 -22.68
CA HIS A 441 -13.88 -18.98 -23.13
C HIS A 441 -15.39 -19.14 -22.93
N LEU A 442 -16.17 -19.07 -24.01
CA LEU A 442 -17.63 -19.00 -23.96
C LEU A 442 -18.27 -19.70 -25.17
N ASP A 443 -19.48 -20.24 -24.98
CA ASP A 443 -20.32 -20.83 -26.05
C ASP A 443 -19.64 -21.97 -26.85
N GLY A 444 -18.62 -22.59 -26.25
CA GLY A 444 -17.81 -23.66 -26.86
C GLY A 444 -16.57 -23.17 -27.62
N TYR A 445 -16.30 -21.87 -27.60
CA TYR A 445 -15.11 -21.29 -28.21
C TYR A 445 -13.96 -21.14 -27.22
N ASP A 446 -12.76 -21.46 -27.70
CA ASP A 446 -11.50 -21.07 -27.10
C ASP A 446 -10.83 -20.05 -28.04
N ALA A 447 -10.81 -18.78 -27.63
CA ALA A 447 -10.28 -17.67 -28.44
C ALA A 447 -8.81 -17.91 -28.83
N PHE A 448 -7.98 -18.34 -27.88
CA PHE A 448 -6.53 -18.52 -28.07
C PHE A 448 -6.16 -19.98 -28.37
N GLY A 449 -7.15 -20.87 -28.45
CA GLY A 449 -7.00 -22.25 -28.88
C GLY A 449 -6.67 -22.39 -30.37
N GLY A 450 -7.02 -21.40 -31.19
CA GLY A 450 -6.84 -21.43 -32.66
C GLY A 450 -7.76 -20.49 -33.46
N LEU A 451 -8.59 -19.65 -32.81
CA LEU A 451 -9.36 -18.61 -33.51
C LEU A 451 -8.52 -17.37 -33.79
N TYR A 452 -7.74 -16.98 -32.79
CA TYR A 452 -6.83 -15.85 -32.81
C TYR A 452 -5.41 -16.30 -32.40
N PRO A 453 -4.35 -15.64 -32.88
CA PRO A 453 -3.01 -15.84 -32.36
C PRO A 453 -2.94 -15.46 -30.87
N PRO A 454 -1.91 -15.92 -30.13
CA PRO A 454 -1.70 -15.51 -28.74
C PRO A 454 -1.77 -13.98 -28.60
N GLY A 455 -2.67 -13.51 -27.73
CA GLY A 455 -2.92 -12.09 -27.57
C GLY A 455 -1.70 -11.34 -27.01
N LEU A 456 -1.50 -10.13 -27.51
CA LEU A 456 -0.53 -9.17 -27.00
C LEU A 456 -1.02 -8.58 -25.68
N ASN A 457 -0.09 -8.16 -24.83
CA ASN A 457 -0.40 -7.57 -23.53
C ASN A 457 0.43 -6.29 -23.29
N MET A 458 -0.26 -5.20 -22.97
CA MET A 458 0.38 -3.91 -22.72
C MET A 458 1.09 -3.82 -21.38
N GLU A 459 0.68 -4.63 -20.39
CA GLU A 459 1.26 -4.66 -19.04
C GLU A 459 1.30 -3.28 -18.36
N MET A 460 0.15 -2.63 -18.29
CA MET A 460 0.04 -1.23 -17.84
C MET A 460 0.59 -0.95 -16.43
N TYR A 461 0.68 -1.95 -15.55
CA TYR A 461 1.26 -1.79 -14.20
C TYR A 461 2.79 -1.74 -14.16
N TRP A 462 3.47 -2.15 -15.23
CA TRP A 462 4.93 -2.15 -15.31
C TRP A 462 5.49 -0.73 -15.24
N VAL A 463 6.78 -0.63 -14.91
CA VAL A 463 7.49 0.64 -14.80
C VAL A 463 7.42 1.40 -16.12
N ASP A 464 7.19 2.70 -16.05
CA ASP A 464 7.22 3.59 -17.22
C ASP A 464 8.68 3.92 -17.55
N ASP A 465 9.21 3.24 -18.57
CA ASP A 465 10.55 3.38 -19.10
C ASP A 465 10.56 3.24 -20.64
N ASP A 466 11.72 3.40 -21.27
CA ASP A 466 11.86 3.25 -22.73
C ASP A 466 11.50 1.85 -23.22
N VAL A 467 11.62 0.81 -22.37
CA VAL A 467 11.22 -0.57 -22.72
C VAL A 467 9.70 -0.63 -22.86
N LYS A 468 8.95 0.04 -21.99
CA LYS A 468 7.49 0.14 -22.07
C LYS A 468 7.04 0.97 -23.28
N VAL A 469 7.74 2.05 -23.64
CA VAL A 469 7.45 2.81 -24.87
C VAL A 469 7.50 1.91 -26.11
N ASN A 470 8.57 1.13 -26.25
CA ASN A 470 8.71 0.17 -27.35
C ASN A 470 7.60 -0.89 -27.30
N ARG A 471 7.32 -1.47 -26.12
CA ARG A 471 6.23 -2.44 -25.97
C ARG A 471 4.87 -1.88 -26.44
N LEU A 472 4.51 -0.68 -26.01
CA LEU A 472 3.23 -0.07 -26.40
C LEU A 472 3.17 0.15 -27.92
N THR A 473 4.26 0.67 -28.49
CA THR A 473 4.38 0.94 -29.93
C THR A 473 4.32 -0.34 -30.75
N ASP A 474 5.15 -1.34 -30.43
CA ASP A 474 5.22 -2.63 -31.10
C ASP A 474 3.88 -3.38 -31.02
N ASN A 475 3.21 -3.32 -29.86
CA ASN A 475 1.92 -3.96 -29.70
C ASN A 475 0.83 -3.28 -30.53
N LEU A 476 0.79 -1.94 -30.57
CA LEU A 476 -0.16 -1.19 -31.39
C LEU A 476 0.11 -1.38 -32.90
N GLU A 477 1.38 -1.55 -33.28
CA GLU A 477 1.76 -1.87 -34.66
C GLU A 477 1.28 -3.26 -35.07
N GLN A 478 1.45 -4.26 -34.21
CA GLN A 478 1.08 -5.65 -34.52
C GLN A 478 -0.41 -5.95 -34.34
N GLY A 479 -1.10 -5.29 -33.41
CA GLY A 479 -2.50 -5.57 -33.09
C GLY A 479 -3.49 -4.99 -34.07
N ASP A 480 -4.65 -5.62 -34.19
CA ASP A 480 -5.80 -5.13 -34.96
C ASP A 480 -6.91 -4.60 -34.05
N TYR A 481 -7.06 -5.20 -32.88
CA TYR A 481 -8.07 -4.84 -31.88
C TYR A 481 -7.45 -4.74 -30.50
N LEU A 482 -7.90 -3.76 -29.73
CA LEU A 482 -7.49 -3.54 -28.35
C LEU A 482 -8.70 -3.59 -27.43
N PHE A 483 -8.57 -4.36 -26.34
CA PHE A 483 -9.65 -4.58 -25.40
C PHE A 483 -9.29 -4.07 -24.00
N ILE A 484 -10.21 -3.29 -23.45
CA ILE A 484 -10.22 -2.86 -22.05
C ILE A 484 -11.46 -3.49 -21.41
N SER A 485 -11.27 -4.34 -20.39
CA SER A 485 -12.36 -5.14 -19.83
C SER A 485 -12.97 -4.56 -18.56
N SER A 486 -12.31 -3.61 -17.90
CA SER A 486 -12.83 -2.86 -16.76
C SER A 486 -12.10 -1.53 -16.55
N ASN A 487 -12.37 -0.85 -15.43
CA ASN A 487 -11.72 0.40 -15.03
C ASN A 487 -10.54 0.22 -14.07
N ARG A 488 -10.06 -1.02 -13.86
CA ARG A 488 -8.96 -1.33 -12.93
C ARG A 488 -7.67 -0.57 -13.23
N GLN A 489 -7.42 -0.14 -14.47
CA GLN A 489 -6.16 0.47 -14.89
C GLN A 489 -6.37 1.95 -15.21
N TRP A 490 -7.21 2.28 -16.20
CA TRP A 490 -7.44 3.67 -16.62
C TRP A 490 -8.07 4.55 -15.53
N ALA A 491 -8.79 4.00 -14.54
CA ALA A 491 -9.31 4.78 -13.41
C ALA A 491 -8.39 4.82 -12.17
N THR A 492 -7.26 4.09 -12.19
CA THR A 492 -6.36 3.95 -11.04
C THR A 492 -4.96 4.50 -11.31
N LEU A 493 -4.30 4.08 -12.39
CA LEU A 493 -2.91 4.41 -12.70
C LEU A 493 -2.72 5.90 -13.01
N PRO A 494 -3.60 6.57 -13.79
CA PRO A 494 -3.47 8.01 -14.04
C PRO A 494 -3.53 8.91 -12.80
N ARG A 495 -3.96 8.37 -11.64
CA ARG A 495 -3.97 9.10 -10.36
C ARG A 495 -2.57 9.33 -9.79
N VAL A 496 -1.57 8.57 -10.24
CA VAL A 496 -0.17 8.63 -9.78
C VAL A 496 0.77 8.91 -10.96
N PRO A 497 0.69 10.11 -11.57
CA PRO A 497 1.48 10.46 -12.75
C PRO A 497 3.00 10.49 -12.47
N GLU A 498 3.44 10.57 -11.22
CA GLU A 498 4.87 10.56 -10.86
C GLU A 498 5.48 9.16 -11.04
N ARG A 499 4.66 8.12 -10.98
CA ARG A 499 5.06 6.73 -11.23
C ARG A 499 4.66 6.27 -12.64
N TYR A 500 3.54 6.79 -13.13
CA TYR A 500 2.89 6.33 -14.36
C TYR A 500 2.63 7.46 -15.39
N PRO A 501 3.62 8.31 -15.73
CA PRO A 501 3.41 9.43 -16.66
C PRO A 501 3.14 8.97 -18.09
N LEU A 502 3.83 7.94 -18.58
CA LEU A 502 3.64 7.36 -19.91
C LEU A 502 2.28 6.67 -20.00
N THR A 503 1.92 5.90 -18.97
CA THR A 503 0.63 5.21 -18.91
C THR A 503 -0.54 6.19 -18.92
N LYS A 504 -0.42 7.31 -18.20
CA LYS A 504 -1.41 8.39 -18.24
C LYS A 504 -1.53 8.98 -19.66
N ALA A 505 -0.40 9.36 -20.27
CA ALA A 505 -0.37 9.93 -21.62
C ALA A 505 -0.93 8.96 -22.67
N TYR A 506 -0.63 7.66 -22.53
CA TYR A 506 -1.19 6.60 -23.36
C TYR A 506 -2.72 6.61 -23.34
N TYR A 507 -3.36 6.66 -22.17
CA TYR A 507 -4.82 6.70 -22.08
C TYR A 507 -5.40 8.00 -22.63
N GLU A 508 -4.76 9.14 -22.38
CA GLU A 508 -5.17 10.43 -22.95
C GLU A 508 -5.17 10.41 -24.48
N HIS A 509 -4.14 9.79 -25.10
CA HIS A 509 -4.05 9.66 -26.54
C HIS A 509 -4.94 8.55 -27.13
N LEU A 510 -5.11 7.44 -26.41
CA LEU A 510 -5.96 6.32 -26.86
C LEU A 510 -7.40 6.76 -27.03
N ILE A 511 -7.96 7.44 -26.03
CA ILE A 511 -9.35 7.93 -26.11
C ILE A 511 -9.46 9.29 -26.79
N GLY A 512 -8.36 10.03 -26.96
CA GLY A 512 -8.42 11.39 -27.51
C GLY A 512 -8.88 12.46 -26.52
N CYS A 513 -8.64 12.25 -25.22
CA CYS A 513 -9.15 13.12 -24.16
C CYS A 513 -8.62 14.57 -24.32
N PRO A 514 -9.49 15.59 -24.18
CA PRO A 514 -9.07 16.99 -24.19
C PRO A 514 -8.13 17.33 -23.02
N PRO A 515 -7.10 18.19 -23.20
CA PRO A 515 -6.17 18.53 -22.11
C PRO A 515 -6.80 19.18 -20.86
N GLU A 516 -8.00 19.75 -21.00
CA GLU A 516 -8.74 20.37 -19.90
C GLU A 516 -9.60 19.38 -19.10
N GLU A 517 -9.82 18.16 -19.63
CA GLU A 517 -10.62 17.12 -19.01
C GLU A 517 -9.76 16.09 -18.29
N ASP A 518 -10.31 15.53 -17.20
CA ASP A 518 -9.67 14.41 -16.50
C ASP A 518 -9.89 13.11 -17.29
N VAL A 519 -8.80 12.40 -17.60
CA VAL A 519 -8.83 11.16 -18.41
C VAL A 519 -9.80 10.12 -17.85
N ILE A 520 -9.96 10.03 -16.53
CA ILE A 520 -10.92 9.10 -15.90
C ILE A 520 -12.37 9.48 -16.28
N THR A 521 -12.67 10.77 -16.37
CA THR A 521 -14.00 11.27 -16.77
C THR A 521 -14.26 10.99 -18.25
N CYS A 522 -13.25 11.18 -19.11
CA CYS A 522 -13.32 10.81 -20.53
C CYS A 522 -13.71 9.32 -20.68
N PHE A 523 -13.00 8.41 -20.00
CA PHE A 523 -13.32 6.97 -20.06
C PHE A 523 -14.67 6.61 -19.42
N ASN A 524 -15.06 7.25 -18.30
CA ASN A 524 -16.36 7.02 -17.67
C ASN A 524 -17.54 7.31 -18.61
N THR A 525 -17.40 8.29 -19.49
CA THR A 525 -18.49 8.77 -20.36
C THR A 525 -18.37 8.31 -21.81
N ALA A 526 -17.19 7.87 -22.24
CA ALA A 526 -16.89 7.47 -23.61
C ALA A 526 -17.95 6.58 -24.29
N ARG A 527 -18.35 6.99 -25.49
CA ARG A 527 -19.07 6.26 -26.53
C ARG A 527 -18.27 6.33 -27.84
N SER A 528 -18.62 5.44 -28.76
CA SER A 528 -18.09 5.48 -30.12
C SER A 528 -18.41 6.82 -30.78
N GLY A 529 -17.37 7.51 -31.27
CA GLY A 529 -17.47 8.81 -31.94
C GLY A 529 -17.50 10.06 -31.03
N ASP A 530 -17.37 9.91 -29.71
CA ASP A 530 -17.39 11.07 -28.79
C ASP A 530 -16.09 11.90 -28.84
N TYR A 531 -14.96 11.26 -29.13
CA TYR A 531 -13.63 11.85 -29.06
C TYR A 531 -12.83 11.57 -30.35
N GLU A 532 -11.78 12.37 -30.59
CA GLU A 532 -10.85 12.16 -31.71
C GLU A 532 -9.59 11.44 -31.21
N GLU A 533 -9.50 10.13 -31.45
CA GLU A 533 -8.39 9.30 -31.01
C GLU A 533 -7.09 9.64 -31.75
N ARG A 534 -5.94 9.55 -31.04
CA ARG A 534 -4.64 10.00 -31.57
C ARG A 534 -3.63 8.88 -31.79
N LEU A 535 -3.95 7.65 -31.38
CA LEU A 535 -3.07 6.48 -31.54
C LEU A 535 -3.40 5.62 -32.77
N GLY A 536 -4.30 6.09 -33.65
CA GLY A 536 -4.74 5.32 -34.82
C GLY A 536 -5.65 4.13 -34.47
N TYR A 537 -6.29 4.15 -33.30
CA TYR A 537 -7.26 3.15 -32.84
C TYR A 537 -8.58 3.83 -32.50
N GLU A 538 -9.66 3.49 -33.19
CA GLU A 538 -11.00 4.06 -32.99
C GLU A 538 -11.84 3.20 -32.03
N LEU A 539 -12.65 3.83 -31.17
CA LEU A 539 -13.57 3.13 -30.29
C LEU A 539 -14.79 2.61 -31.08
N VAL A 540 -14.85 1.30 -31.32
CA VAL A 540 -15.90 0.67 -32.15
C VAL A 540 -17.05 0.07 -31.36
N ALA A 541 -16.84 -0.31 -30.11
CA ALA A 541 -17.89 -0.86 -29.26
C ALA A 541 -17.67 -0.57 -27.78
N VAL A 542 -18.78 -0.31 -27.08
CA VAL A 542 -18.82 -0.10 -25.63
C VAL A 542 -19.93 -0.99 -25.06
N PHE A 543 -19.59 -1.80 -24.05
CA PHE A 543 -20.57 -2.58 -23.30
C PHE A 543 -20.61 -2.12 -21.86
N GLU A 544 -21.81 -1.83 -21.39
CA GLU A 544 -22.07 -1.36 -20.04
C GLU A 544 -23.47 -1.81 -19.61
N SER A 545 -23.76 -1.72 -18.32
CA SER A 545 -25.09 -1.99 -17.80
C SER A 545 -25.34 -1.05 -16.63
N PHE A 546 -26.13 -0.01 -16.84
CA PHE A 546 -26.41 0.97 -15.79
C PHE A 546 -27.67 0.60 -14.99
N PRO A 547 -27.78 1.06 -13.72
CA PRO A 547 -29.03 0.99 -12.99
C PRO A 547 -30.15 1.66 -13.79
N THR A 548 -31.18 0.89 -14.12
CA THR A 548 -32.21 1.30 -15.10
C THR A 548 -33.61 1.07 -14.55
N LEU A 549 -34.51 2.03 -14.78
CA LEU A 549 -35.95 1.93 -14.59
C LEU A 549 -36.62 2.04 -15.95
N ASP A 550 -37.01 0.90 -16.50
CA ASP A 550 -37.72 0.84 -17.76
C ASP A 550 -39.15 0.31 -17.56
N LEU A 551 -40.12 1.08 -18.05
CA LEU A 551 -41.50 0.69 -18.26
C LEU A 551 -41.73 0.72 -19.77
N PRO A 552 -41.80 -0.46 -20.42
CA PRO A 552 -41.82 -0.56 -21.88
C PRO A 552 -42.85 0.37 -22.53
N GLY A 553 -42.37 1.28 -23.37
CA GLY A 553 -43.18 2.24 -24.12
C GLY A 553 -43.76 3.41 -23.32
N VAL A 554 -43.42 3.56 -22.04
CA VAL A 554 -43.97 4.60 -21.15
C VAL A 554 -42.89 5.46 -20.49
N PHE A 555 -41.80 4.86 -20.00
CA PHE A 555 -40.79 5.58 -19.24
C PHE A 555 -39.45 4.83 -19.24
N HIS A 556 -38.36 5.51 -19.59
CA HIS A 556 -36.99 5.02 -19.46
C HIS A 556 -36.17 6.01 -18.62
N TRP A 557 -35.50 5.51 -17.59
CA TRP A 557 -34.54 6.27 -16.80
C TRP A 557 -33.34 5.39 -16.49
N GLU A 558 -32.15 5.92 -16.69
CA GLU A 558 -30.89 5.26 -16.37
C GLU A 558 -29.94 6.26 -15.69
N VAL A 559 -28.97 5.75 -14.95
CA VAL A 559 -27.95 6.58 -14.32
C VAL A 559 -26.56 6.00 -14.55
N ASN A 560 -25.66 6.79 -15.14
CA ASN A 560 -24.26 6.39 -15.27
C ASN A 560 -23.61 6.33 -13.88
N ASP A 561 -23.37 5.13 -13.38
CA ASP A 561 -22.73 4.84 -12.11
C ASP A 561 -21.25 4.48 -12.22
N GLN A 562 -20.61 4.73 -13.38
CA GLN A 562 -19.15 4.57 -13.54
C GLN A 562 -18.32 5.49 -12.62
N PHE A 563 -18.95 6.53 -12.07
CA PHE A 563 -18.37 7.38 -11.03
C PHE A 563 -18.44 6.80 -9.61
N ALA A 564 -19.08 5.64 -9.43
CA ALA A 564 -19.14 4.94 -8.16
C ALA A 564 -17.77 4.31 -7.80
N GLU A 565 -17.69 3.75 -6.61
CA GLU A 565 -16.50 2.99 -6.21
C GLU A 565 -16.35 1.68 -6.99
N GLU A 566 -15.11 1.18 -7.06
CA GLU A 566 -14.73 0.01 -7.84
C GLU A 566 -15.58 -1.24 -7.53
N ALA A 567 -16.12 -1.33 -6.30
CA ALA A 567 -17.03 -2.40 -5.90
C ALA A 567 -18.23 -2.56 -6.85
N PHE A 568 -18.72 -1.47 -7.44
CA PHE A 568 -19.82 -1.49 -8.42
C PHE A 568 -19.27 -1.68 -9.83
N THR A 569 -18.29 -0.87 -10.21
CA THR A 569 -17.85 -0.76 -11.62
C THR A 569 -16.90 -1.87 -12.09
N VAL A 570 -16.37 -2.71 -11.19
CA VAL A 570 -15.49 -3.84 -11.55
C VAL A 570 -16.12 -5.20 -11.28
N TYR A 571 -16.97 -5.31 -10.25
CA TYR A 571 -17.51 -6.60 -9.82
C TYR A 571 -18.95 -6.81 -10.24
N ASP A 572 -19.78 -5.76 -10.26
CA ASP A 572 -21.19 -5.90 -10.65
C ASP A 572 -21.35 -5.79 -12.17
N HIS A 573 -20.82 -4.71 -12.77
CA HIS A 573 -20.95 -4.44 -14.20
C HIS A 573 -19.80 -3.59 -14.73
N THR A 574 -18.84 -4.23 -15.38
CA THR A 574 -17.68 -3.51 -15.93
C THR A 574 -18.00 -2.75 -17.20
N LYS A 575 -17.34 -1.62 -17.43
CA LYS A 575 -17.35 -0.99 -18.74
C LYS A 575 -16.29 -1.65 -19.62
N VAL A 576 -16.74 -2.31 -20.67
CA VAL A 576 -15.85 -2.91 -21.69
C VAL A 576 -15.74 -1.95 -22.86
N LEU A 577 -14.53 -1.63 -23.28
CA LEU A 577 -14.25 -0.81 -24.45
C LEU A 577 -13.45 -1.62 -25.46
N ILE A 578 -13.86 -1.58 -26.72
CA ILE A 578 -13.19 -2.25 -27.82
C ILE A 578 -12.75 -1.22 -28.83
N PHE A 579 -11.45 -1.14 -29.05
CA PHE A 579 -10.84 -0.28 -30.04
C PHE A 579 -10.39 -1.11 -31.23
N LYS A 580 -10.51 -0.54 -32.43
CA LYS A 580 -10.06 -1.14 -33.69
C LYS A 580 -9.00 -0.26 -34.33
N LYS A 581 -7.96 -0.87 -34.86
CA LYS A 581 -6.93 -0.17 -35.62
C LYS A 581 -7.52 0.42 -36.90
N THR A 582 -7.18 1.68 -37.17
CA THR A 582 -7.61 2.43 -38.35
C THR A 582 -6.59 2.34 -39.47
N ASP A 583 -7.04 2.55 -40.71
CA ASP A 583 -6.17 2.57 -41.90
C ASP A 583 -5.14 3.71 -41.89
N ASN A 584 -5.37 4.74 -41.06
CA ASN A 584 -4.49 5.90 -40.91
C ASN A 584 -3.39 5.71 -39.83
N PHE A 585 -3.27 4.50 -39.27
CA PHE A 585 -2.27 4.22 -38.24
C PHE A 585 -0.83 4.43 -38.75
N ASP A 586 -0.05 5.25 -38.05
CA ASP A 586 1.40 5.42 -38.27
C ASP A 586 2.18 5.13 -36.99
N VAL A 587 3.01 4.09 -37.03
CA VAL A 587 3.86 3.66 -35.91
C VAL A 587 4.85 4.75 -35.49
N ASN A 588 5.34 5.56 -36.43
CA ASN A 588 6.31 6.62 -36.13
C ASN A 588 5.65 7.78 -35.39
N GLU A 589 4.40 8.10 -35.72
CA GLU A 589 3.61 9.11 -35.02
C GLU A 589 3.29 8.65 -33.58
N VAL A 590 2.86 7.40 -33.42
CA VAL A 590 2.61 6.80 -32.09
C VAL A 590 3.88 6.82 -31.24
N HIS A 591 5.01 6.36 -31.78
CA HIS A 591 6.28 6.38 -31.07
C HIS A 591 6.68 7.81 -30.70
N ALA A 592 6.55 8.78 -31.61
CA ALA A 592 6.88 10.17 -31.35
C ALA A 592 6.02 10.78 -30.23
N LEU A 593 4.72 10.47 -30.20
CA LEU A 593 3.81 10.91 -29.13
C LEU A 593 4.21 10.32 -27.77
N LEU A 594 4.48 9.02 -27.69
CA LEU A 594 4.79 8.34 -26.44
C LEU A 594 6.20 8.67 -25.92
N SER A 595 7.19 8.81 -26.81
CA SER A 595 8.56 9.21 -26.44
C SER A 595 8.69 10.69 -26.03
N ALA A 596 7.67 11.52 -26.28
CA ALA A 596 7.67 12.91 -25.83
C ALA A 596 7.49 13.05 -24.31
N VAL A 597 7.06 11.99 -23.62
CA VAL A 597 6.89 11.96 -22.16
C VAL A 597 8.25 11.92 -21.48
N ASP A 598 8.49 12.83 -20.52
CA ASP A 598 9.72 12.80 -19.71
C ASP A 598 9.69 11.65 -18.69
N LEU A 599 10.52 10.64 -18.94
CA LEU A 599 10.67 9.46 -18.07
C LEU A 599 11.86 9.56 -17.10
N SER A 600 12.67 10.63 -17.19
CA SER A 600 13.87 10.78 -16.35
C SER A 600 13.58 10.96 -14.87
N ASN A 601 12.35 11.36 -14.55
CA ASN A 601 11.88 11.69 -13.20
C ASN A 601 10.88 10.66 -12.64
N VAL A 602 10.72 9.49 -13.28
CA VAL A 602 9.80 8.45 -12.78
C VAL A 602 10.25 7.95 -11.40
N VAL A 603 9.36 8.02 -10.42
CA VAL A 603 9.63 7.58 -9.05
C VAL A 603 8.75 6.40 -8.68
N HIS A 604 9.35 5.36 -8.12
CA HIS A 604 8.61 4.25 -7.54
C HIS A 604 7.96 4.68 -6.20
N LEU A 605 6.65 4.89 -6.22
CA LEU A 605 5.86 5.31 -5.06
C LEU A 605 4.83 4.23 -4.70
N THR A 606 4.66 3.96 -3.40
CA THR A 606 3.51 3.20 -2.91
C THR A 606 2.24 4.06 -3.01
N PRO A 607 1.04 3.45 -3.06
CA PRO A 607 -0.22 4.19 -3.21
C PRO A 607 -0.42 5.31 -2.19
N LYS A 608 -0.02 5.09 -0.93
CA LYS A 608 -0.08 6.12 0.11
C LYS A 608 0.99 7.18 -0.06
N ALA A 609 2.24 6.79 -0.35
CA ALA A 609 3.33 7.73 -0.57
C ALA A 609 3.03 8.69 -1.73
N ALA A 610 2.33 8.24 -2.78
CA ALA A 610 1.89 9.08 -3.89
C ALA A 610 0.96 10.24 -3.49
N GLY A 611 0.17 10.06 -2.42
CA GLY A 611 -0.70 11.11 -1.88
C GLY A 611 0.07 12.22 -1.15
N ASP A 612 1.17 11.84 -0.49
CA ASP A 612 2.02 12.72 0.30
C ASP A 612 3.28 13.17 -0.46
N TYR A 613 3.45 12.73 -1.71
CA TYR A 613 4.63 13.01 -2.51
C TYR A 613 4.58 14.46 -3.02
N GLU A 614 5.52 15.25 -2.52
CA GLU A 614 5.86 16.54 -3.09
C GLU A 614 7.12 16.35 -3.95
N ALA A 615 7.02 16.71 -5.23
CA ALA A 615 8.18 16.73 -6.12
C ALA A 615 9.23 17.68 -5.50
N PRO A 616 10.42 17.18 -5.15
CA PRO A 616 11.46 18.04 -4.60
C PRO A 616 11.95 19.00 -5.69
N GLU A 617 12.13 20.29 -5.35
CA GLU A 617 12.51 21.35 -6.31
C GLU A 617 13.78 21.03 -7.10
N GLU A 618 14.72 20.26 -6.53
CA GLU A 618 15.84 19.62 -7.23
C GLU A 618 16.40 18.50 -6.34
N LYS A 619 16.09 17.23 -6.61
CA LYS A 619 16.83 16.09 -6.03
C LYS A 619 17.97 15.68 -6.95
N THR A 620 18.87 16.60 -7.22
CA THR A 620 20.11 16.21 -7.86
C THR A 620 21.02 15.60 -6.81
N LEU A 621 21.39 14.33 -6.99
CA LEU A 621 22.53 13.74 -6.28
C LEU A 621 23.84 14.33 -6.79
N MET A 622 23.80 15.12 -7.86
CA MET A 622 24.97 15.77 -8.46
C MET A 622 25.42 16.95 -7.61
N LEU A 623 26.72 17.16 -7.55
CA LEU A 623 27.28 18.38 -6.98
C LEU A 623 27.09 19.53 -7.98
N SER A 624 26.81 20.73 -7.46
CA SER A 624 26.85 21.96 -8.27
C SER A 624 28.28 22.19 -8.81
N GLU A 625 28.43 22.93 -9.91
CA GLU A 625 29.75 23.27 -10.44
C GLU A 625 30.63 24.00 -9.41
N GLU A 626 30.01 24.85 -8.59
CA GLU A 626 30.68 25.57 -7.51
C GLU A 626 31.20 24.62 -6.43
N ASP A 627 30.36 23.67 -5.99
CA ASP A 627 30.78 22.67 -5.00
C ASP A 627 31.86 21.74 -5.57
N TRP A 628 31.77 21.39 -6.86
CA TRP A 628 32.80 20.65 -7.56
C TRP A 628 34.15 21.39 -7.58
N ALA A 629 34.12 22.72 -7.79
CA ALA A 629 35.32 23.55 -7.73
C ALA A 629 35.90 23.59 -6.30
N ARG A 630 35.05 23.72 -5.27
CA ARG A 630 35.47 23.70 -3.85
C ARG A 630 36.09 22.35 -3.45
N GLN A 631 35.52 21.23 -3.89
CA GLN A 631 36.08 19.90 -3.62
C GLN A 631 37.45 19.71 -4.31
N ARG A 632 37.61 20.18 -5.56
CA ARG A 632 38.91 20.12 -6.28
C ARG A 632 39.99 21.02 -5.68
N ALA A 633 39.62 22.15 -5.09
CA ALA A 633 40.54 23.06 -4.43
C ALA A 633 41.14 22.51 -3.10
N GLY A 634 40.64 21.38 -2.59
CA GLY A 634 41.06 20.75 -1.33
C GLY A 634 42.47 20.13 -1.30
N GLY A 635 43.25 20.27 -2.38
CA GLY A 635 44.62 19.77 -2.50
C GLY A 635 44.75 18.36 -3.08
N THR A 636 45.96 17.98 -3.50
CA THR A 636 46.24 16.64 -4.04
C THR A 636 46.42 15.60 -2.93
N TRP A 637 46.32 14.30 -3.27
CA TRP A 637 46.51 13.23 -2.27
C TRP A 637 47.92 13.24 -1.66
N SER A 638 48.94 13.51 -2.47
CA SER A 638 50.34 13.62 -2.04
C SER A 638 50.61 14.85 -1.17
N GLU A 639 49.88 15.95 -1.38
CA GLU A 639 49.96 17.14 -0.53
C GLU A 639 49.37 16.88 0.86
N LEU A 640 48.20 16.25 0.92
CA LEU A 640 47.51 15.95 2.18
C LEU A 640 48.23 14.84 2.98
N PHE A 641 48.82 13.86 2.28
CA PHE A 641 49.41 12.66 2.90
C PHE A 641 50.77 12.33 2.28
N ASN A 642 51.80 13.09 2.66
CA ASN A 642 53.17 12.87 2.20
C ASN A 642 53.73 11.51 2.69
N ALA A 643 53.96 10.58 1.77
CA ALA A 643 54.48 9.24 2.05
C ALA A 643 55.92 9.24 2.57
N ASP A 644 56.74 10.23 2.18
CA ASP A 644 58.14 10.35 2.60
C ASP A 644 58.31 10.97 4.00
N ALA A 645 57.24 11.52 4.58
CA ALA A 645 57.27 12.02 5.95
C ALA A 645 57.64 10.88 6.92
N LEU A 646 58.53 11.14 7.88
CA LEU A 646 59.08 10.13 8.80
C LEU A 646 58.01 9.24 9.46
N LYS A 647 56.88 9.83 9.85
CA LYS A 647 55.72 9.15 10.46
C LYS A 647 55.00 8.15 9.53
N ASN A 648 55.06 8.37 8.21
CA ASN A 648 54.46 7.50 7.20
C ASN A 648 55.49 6.49 6.67
N LYS A 649 56.74 6.94 6.47
CA LYS A 649 57.87 6.09 6.06
C LYS A 649 58.20 5.00 7.08
N TYR A 650 58.08 5.31 8.38
CA TYR A 650 58.27 4.36 9.47
C TYR A 650 56.95 4.16 10.23
N PRO A 651 56.15 3.13 9.88
CA PRO A 651 54.80 2.93 10.44
C PRO A 651 54.76 2.85 11.97
N VAL A 652 55.82 2.38 12.61
CA VAL A 652 55.93 2.36 14.08
C VAL A 652 55.90 3.78 14.67
N LEU A 653 56.56 4.75 14.03
CA LEU A 653 56.49 6.15 14.46
C LEU A 653 55.08 6.72 14.28
N GLY A 654 54.41 6.37 13.18
CA GLY A 654 53.01 6.72 12.93
C GLY A 654 52.06 6.13 13.97
N LEU A 655 52.26 4.86 14.35
CA LEU A 655 51.50 4.16 15.39
C LEU A 655 51.67 4.82 16.77
N LEU A 656 52.91 5.12 17.15
CA LEU A 656 53.22 5.79 18.42
C LEU A 656 52.58 7.20 18.46
N LEU A 657 52.71 7.96 17.37
CA LEU A 657 52.07 9.27 17.23
C LEU A 657 50.55 9.18 17.34
N TRP A 658 49.93 8.20 16.65
CA TRP A 658 48.50 7.94 16.71
C TRP A 658 48.04 7.65 18.14
N TYR A 659 48.63 6.63 18.77
CA TYR A 659 48.25 6.20 20.11
C TYR A 659 48.41 7.34 21.13
N PHE A 660 49.52 8.08 21.05
CA PHE A 660 49.77 9.21 21.94
C PHE A 660 48.80 10.37 21.71
N THR A 661 48.41 10.63 20.46
CA THR A 661 47.42 11.67 20.14
C THR A 661 46.05 11.32 20.72
N ILE A 662 45.59 10.06 20.58
CA ILE A 662 44.34 9.59 21.18
C ILE A 662 44.41 9.61 22.71
N PHE A 663 45.57 9.27 23.30
CA PHE A 663 45.82 9.38 24.73
C PHE A 663 45.70 10.83 25.22
N ILE A 664 46.39 11.78 24.58
CA ILE A 664 46.34 13.21 24.92
C ILE A 664 44.90 13.72 24.80
N LEU A 665 44.22 13.37 23.70
CA LEU A 665 42.84 13.79 23.47
C LEU A 665 41.92 13.33 24.61
N GLY A 666 42.02 12.06 25.02
CA GLY A 666 41.28 11.55 26.18
C GLY A 666 41.66 12.26 27.48
N LEU A 667 42.95 12.45 27.74
CA LEU A 667 43.46 13.08 28.95
C LEU A 667 42.95 14.51 29.14
N PHE A 668 42.97 15.33 28.09
CA PHE A 668 42.46 16.71 28.14
C PHE A 668 40.93 16.78 28.08
N THR A 669 40.26 15.75 27.56
CA THR A 669 38.80 15.67 27.58
C THR A 669 38.26 15.21 28.94
N TYR A 670 39.03 14.45 29.72
CA TYR A 670 38.59 13.95 31.03
C TYR A 670 38.10 15.03 32.01
N PRO A 671 38.79 16.18 32.21
CA PRO A 671 38.31 17.29 33.04
C PRO A 671 36.93 17.84 32.68
N ILE A 672 36.52 17.69 31.41
CA ILE A 672 35.20 18.06 30.89
C ILE A 672 34.20 16.94 31.22
N VAL A 673 34.53 15.70 30.85
CA VAL A 673 33.66 14.51 31.03
C VAL A 673 33.32 14.26 32.50
N ARG A 674 34.26 14.45 33.43
CA ARG A 674 34.00 14.28 34.87
C ARG A 674 32.91 15.19 35.45
N ARG A 675 32.63 16.33 34.80
CA ARG A 675 31.54 17.22 35.20
C ARG A 675 30.19 16.79 34.66
N ILE A 676 30.19 16.09 33.53
CA ILE A 676 28.99 15.53 32.89
C ILE A 676 28.53 14.29 33.67
N PHE A 677 29.48 13.48 34.16
CA PHE A 677 29.20 12.23 34.87
C PHE A 677 29.65 12.22 36.35
N PRO A 678 29.19 13.18 37.19
CA PRO A 678 29.59 13.22 38.60
C PRO A 678 29.05 12.03 39.41
N GLY A 679 28.00 11.36 38.91
CA GLY A 679 27.37 10.21 39.54
C GLY A 679 28.11 8.89 39.33
N LEU A 680 29.02 8.80 38.35
CA LEU A 680 29.81 7.61 38.11
C LEU A 680 31.00 7.54 39.08
N SER A 681 31.30 6.33 39.57
CA SER A 681 32.37 6.07 40.52
C SER A 681 33.78 6.34 39.96
N ASP A 682 33.93 6.29 38.64
CA ASP A 682 35.14 6.60 37.88
C ASP A 682 35.09 7.96 37.17
N LYS A 683 33.99 8.70 37.38
CA LYS A 683 33.70 10.01 36.77
C LYS A 683 33.85 10.01 35.24
N GLY A 684 33.66 8.86 34.60
CA GLY A 684 33.75 8.72 33.15
C GLY A 684 35.17 8.78 32.56
N TYR A 685 36.22 8.50 33.35
CA TYR A 685 37.59 8.47 32.79
C TYR A 685 37.77 7.50 31.61
N PRO A 686 37.29 6.24 31.65
CA PRO A 686 37.33 5.34 30.50
C PRO A 686 36.67 5.92 29.23
N LEU A 687 35.56 6.64 29.41
CA LEU A 687 34.78 7.24 28.33
C LEU A 687 35.48 8.45 27.69
N SER A 688 36.50 9.03 28.34
CA SER A 688 37.14 10.29 27.94
C SER A 688 37.75 10.24 26.53
N ARG A 689 38.30 9.10 26.11
CA ARG A 689 38.84 8.92 24.75
C ARG A 689 37.75 8.96 23.69
N ALA A 690 36.65 8.25 23.93
CA ALA A 690 35.53 8.21 23.01
C ALA A 690 34.85 9.58 22.91
N PHE A 691 34.65 10.26 24.04
CA PHE A 691 34.14 11.65 24.06
C PHE A 691 35.10 12.60 23.36
N GLY A 692 36.39 12.49 23.59
CA GLY A 692 37.39 13.35 22.95
C GLY A 692 37.41 13.18 21.44
N LEU A 693 37.35 11.93 20.96
CA LEU A 693 37.26 11.62 19.53
C LEU A 693 35.96 12.16 18.91
N LEU A 694 34.83 12.01 19.60
CA LEU A 694 33.54 12.55 19.18
C LEU A 694 33.59 14.08 19.05
N LEU A 695 34.10 14.80 20.05
CA LEU A 695 34.23 16.26 20.00
C LEU A 695 35.17 16.70 18.88
N LEU A 696 36.31 16.01 18.73
CA LEU A 696 37.29 16.32 17.69
C LEU A 696 36.72 16.13 16.29
N ALA A 697 35.85 15.15 16.06
CA ALA A 697 35.23 14.92 14.75
C ALA A 697 33.99 15.77 14.51
N TYR A 698 33.15 15.95 15.54
CA TYR A 698 31.87 16.64 15.43
C TYR A 698 32.01 18.10 15.02
N PHE A 699 32.90 18.86 15.67
CA PHE A 699 33.01 20.29 15.37
C PHE A 699 33.60 20.57 13.97
N PRO A 700 34.68 19.92 13.50
CA PRO A 700 35.16 20.12 12.14
C PRO A 700 34.15 19.64 11.09
N TRP A 701 33.41 18.55 11.36
CA TRP A 701 32.31 18.11 10.50
C TRP A 701 31.20 19.16 10.40
N LEU A 702 30.79 19.73 11.54
CA LEU A 702 29.75 20.75 11.61
C LEU A 702 30.18 22.02 10.85
N LEU A 703 31.42 22.49 11.06
CA LEU A 703 31.98 23.60 10.30
C LEU A 703 32.04 23.29 8.79
N GLY A 704 32.47 22.08 8.42
CA GLY A 704 32.48 21.59 7.04
C GLY A 704 31.11 21.53 6.37
N SER A 705 30.07 21.25 7.15
CA SER A 705 28.67 21.23 6.70
C SER A 705 28.10 22.65 6.55
N PHE A 706 28.67 23.63 7.26
CA PHE A 706 28.38 25.06 7.08
C PHE A 706 29.28 25.74 6.03
N GLY A 707 30.02 24.96 5.23
CA GLY A 707 30.87 25.47 4.15
C GLY A 707 32.26 25.95 4.57
N ILE A 708 32.66 25.80 5.84
CA ILE A 708 34.03 26.12 6.29
C ILE A 708 34.97 24.97 5.93
N PRO A 709 36.11 25.20 5.26
CA PRO A 709 36.97 24.12 4.77
C PRO A 709 37.47 23.15 5.86
N TYR A 710 37.13 21.87 5.73
CA TYR A 710 37.60 20.75 6.55
C TYR A 710 39.08 20.44 6.25
N THR A 711 39.98 21.24 6.80
CA THR A 711 41.44 21.19 6.58
C THR A 711 42.20 20.76 7.82
N GLN A 712 43.46 20.34 7.67
CA GLN A 712 44.33 20.02 8.79
C GLN A 712 44.44 21.17 9.80
N LEU A 713 44.48 22.43 9.31
CA LEU A 713 44.51 23.62 10.16
C LEU A 713 43.23 23.75 10.99
N THR A 714 42.05 23.63 10.38
CA THR A 714 40.78 23.73 11.12
C THR A 714 40.68 22.66 12.20
N ILE A 715 41.06 21.42 11.89
CA ILE A 715 41.06 20.32 12.85
C ILE A 715 42.08 20.59 13.97
N ALA A 716 43.26 21.10 13.65
CA ALA A 716 44.28 21.44 14.64
C ALA A 716 43.84 22.57 15.58
N LEU A 717 43.12 23.58 15.07
CA LEU A 717 42.54 24.65 15.89
C LEU A 717 41.48 24.10 16.87
N ILE A 718 40.63 23.19 16.40
CA ILE A 718 39.63 22.52 17.26
C ILE A 718 40.30 21.65 18.31
N PHE A 719 41.28 20.85 17.90
CA PHE A 719 42.09 20.04 18.81
C PHE A 719 42.75 20.91 19.89
N GLY A 720 43.35 22.03 19.49
CA GLY A 720 43.92 23.02 20.40
C GLY A 720 42.88 23.63 21.35
N ALA A 721 41.69 23.97 20.85
CA ALA A 721 40.59 24.48 21.67
C ALA A 721 40.13 23.45 22.73
N ILE A 722 39.99 22.17 22.35
CA ILE A 722 39.69 21.08 23.28
C ILE A 722 40.78 20.97 24.36
N MET A 723 42.06 21.05 23.97
CA MET A 723 43.17 21.01 24.92
C MET A 723 43.16 22.22 25.87
N LEU A 724 42.92 23.44 25.36
CA LEU A 724 42.87 24.66 26.17
C LEU A 724 41.71 24.64 27.16
N ILE A 725 40.52 24.26 26.70
CA ILE A 725 39.34 24.11 27.58
C ILE A 725 39.59 23.01 28.59
N GLY A 726 40.12 21.86 28.16
CA GLY A 726 40.50 20.75 29.03
C GLY A 726 41.48 21.15 30.12
N ALA A 727 42.54 21.87 29.74
CA ALA A 727 43.57 22.38 30.65
C ALA A 727 42.99 23.40 31.65
N TRP A 728 42.16 24.32 31.17
CA TRP A 728 41.46 25.29 32.01
C TRP A 728 40.53 24.59 33.01
N GLN A 729 39.78 23.59 32.55
CA GLN A 729 38.92 22.79 33.42
C GLN A 729 39.69 21.93 34.41
N ALA A 730 40.87 21.43 34.04
CA ALA A 730 41.77 20.73 34.93
C ALA A 730 42.32 21.67 36.01
N TYR A 731 42.75 22.88 35.62
CA TYR A 731 43.25 23.89 36.56
C TYR A 731 42.17 24.37 37.54
N ALA A 732 40.94 24.58 37.06
CA ALA A 732 39.79 24.92 37.89
C ALA A 732 39.44 23.81 38.91
N GLN A 733 39.77 22.55 38.60
CA GLN A 733 39.49 21.38 39.44
C GLN A 733 40.75 20.77 40.06
N ARG A 734 41.87 21.51 40.10
CA ARG A 734 43.19 20.96 40.41
C ARG A 734 43.28 20.26 41.76
N GLU A 735 42.63 20.79 42.78
CA GLU A 735 42.64 20.18 44.13
C GLU A 735 41.87 18.86 44.14
N ALA A 736 40.73 18.81 43.46
CA ALA A 736 39.91 17.61 43.35
C ALA A 736 40.62 16.53 42.51
N LEU A 737 41.28 16.92 41.42
CA LEU A 737 42.07 16.01 40.56
C LEU A 737 43.31 15.48 41.30
N LYS A 738 44.02 16.33 42.04
CA LYS A 738 45.20 15.93 42.83
C LYS A 738 44.84 14.93 43.91
N LYS A 739 43.75 15.18 44.66
CA LYS A 739 43.22 14.26 45.67
C LYS A 739 42.85 12.92 45.03
N GLU A 740 42.09 12.96 43.95
CA GLU A 740 41.65 11.77 43.24
C GLU A 740 42.79 10.94 42.64
N TRP A 741 43.82 11.59 42.09
CA TRP A 741 45.02 10.90 41.64
C TRP A 741 45.72 10.20 42.81
N SER A 742 45.88 10.88 43.95
CA SER A 742 46.51 10.28 45.13
C SER A 742 45.75 9.06 45.67
N GLU A 743 44.41 9.10 45.63
CA GLU A 743 43.52 8.05 46.13
C GLU A 743 43.34 6.90 45.13
N ASN A 744 43.28 7.19 43.83
CA ASN A 744 42.86 6.23 42.78
C ASN A 744 43.90 5.99 41.67
N ARG A 745 45.15 6.43 41.79
CA ARG A 745 46.19 6.23 40.74
C ARG A 745 46.29 4.80 40.19
N LYS A 746 46.11 3.79 41.04
CA LYS A 746 46.15 2.37 40.62
C LYS A 746 45.03 2.03 39.65
N TYR A 747 43.83 2.60 39.85
CA TYR A 747 42.70 2.42 38.96
C TYR A 747 42.97 3.06 37.59
N TYR A 748 43.47 4.29 37.56
CA TYR A 748 43.80 4.97 36.30
C TYR A 748 44.85 4.18 35.50
N LEU A 749 45.95 3.76 36.15
CA LEU A 749 46.97 2.94 35.49
C LEU A 749 46.42 1.58 35.02
N MET A 750 45.49 0.99 35.75
CA MET A 750 44.81 -0.24 35.33
C MET A 750 43.95 -0.02 34.08
N ILE A 751 43.15 1.05 34.02
CA ILE A 751 42.34 1.39 32.84
C ILE A 751 43.25 1.61 31.61
N GLU A 752 44.35 2.34 31.79
CA GLU A 752 45.35 2.53 30.73
C GLU A 752 45.99 1.21 30.30
N GLY A 753 46.28 0.32 31.23
CA GLY A 753 46.80 -1.02 30.96
C GLY A 753 45.81 -1.90 30.20
N ILE A 754 44.52 -1.88 30.57
CA ILE A 754 43.47 -2.64 29.86
C ILE A 754 43.29 -2.10 28.45
N PHE A 755 43.21 -0.77 28.28
CA PHE A 755 43.11 -0.16 26.95
C PHE A 755 44.31 -0.54 26.07
N LEU A 756 45.53 -0.44 26.60
CA LEU A 756 46.74 -0.83 25.87
C LEU A 756 46.73 -2.33 25.53
N ALA A 757 46.31 -3.20 26.45
CA ALA A 757 46.24 -4.63 26.20
C ALA A 757 45.25 -4.96 25.08
N LEU A 758 44.03 -4.41 25.13
CA LEU A 758 43.02 -4.60 24.08
C LEU A 758 43.51 -4.07 22.73
N PHE A 759 44.14 -2.88 22.72
CA PHE A 759 44.72 -2.29 21.53
C PHE A 759 45.82 -3.19 20.94
N LEU A 760 46.73 -3.71 21.76
CA LEU A 760 47.81 -4.59 21.31
C LEU A 760 47.28 -5.94 20.81
N ILE A 761 46.23 -6.49 21.44
CA ILE A 761 45.59 -7.75 21.01
C ILE A 761 45.07 -7.58 19.57
N ASP A 762 44.24 -6.58 19.31
CA ASP A 762 43.69 -6.36 17.96
C ASP A 762 44.76 -5.92 16.97
N LEU A 763 45.77 -5.15 17.40
CA LEU A 763 46.91 -4.80 16.56
C LEU A 763 47.70 -6.03 16.12
N VAL A 764 47.93 -7.02 16.99
CA VAL A 764 48.59 -8.28 16.62
C VAL A 764 47.74 -9.07 15.62
N ILE A 765 46.41 -9.09 15.78
CA ILE A 765 45.49 -9.67 14.80
C ILE A 765 45.63 -8.96 13.44
N ARG A 766 45.67 -7.62 13.44
CA ARG A 766 45.89 -6.81 12.23
C ARG A 766 47.25 -7.05 11.58
N ILE A 767 48.32 -7.23 12.36
CA ILE A 767 49.65 -7.59 11.83
C ILE A 767 49.61 -8.93 11.08
N GLY A 768 48.76 -9.87 11.52
CA GLY A 768 48.55 -11.15 10.83
C GLY A 768 47.83 -11.05 9.48
N ASN A 769 47.04 -9.98 9.26
CA ASN A 769 46.39 -9.69 7.98
C ASN A 769 46.14 -8.18 7.81
N PRO A 770 47.19 -7.40 7.45
CA PRO A 770 47.09 -5.95 7.33
C PRO A 770 46.45 -5.50 6.01
N ASP A 771 46.24 -6.43 5.09
CA ASP A 771 45.80 -6.15 3.73
C ASP A 771 44.36 -5.60 3.69
N LEU A 772 44.14 -4.63 2.80
CA LEU A 772 42.86 -3.94 2.62
C LEU A 772 42.09 -4.47 1.42
N TRP A 773 42.63 -5.48 0.73
CA TRP A 773 42.02 -6.14 -0.40
C TRP A 773 42.32 -7.66 -0.37
N HIS A 774 41.35 -8.51 -0.70
CA HIS A 774 41.59 -9.93 -0.96
C HIS A 774 40.45 -10.52 -1.82
N PRO A 775 40.72 -11.25 -2.91
CA PRO A 775 39.67 -11.73 -3.83
C PRO A 775 38.55 -12.55 -3.17
N SER A 776 38.88 -13.35 -2.15
CA SER A 776 37.91 -14.20 -1.43
C SER A 776 37.69 -13.85 0.06
N LYS A 777 38.39 -12.84 0.58
CA LYS A 777 38.35 -12.44 2.01
C LYS A 777 38.26 -10.92 2.22
N GLY A 778 38.23 -10.15 1.14
CA GLY A 778 38.29 -8.69 1.14
C GLY A 778 36.97 -8.04 1.51
N GLY A 779 35.84 -8.69 1.21
CA GLY A 779 34.50 -8.21 1.57
C GLY A 779 34.30 -6.74 1.21
N GLU A 780 33.82 -5.97 2.18
CA GLU A 780 33.49 -4.54 2.06
C GLU A 780 34.67 -3.59 2.31
N ARG A 781 35.87 -4.08 2.68
CA ARG A 781 37.05 -3.23 2.97
C ARG A 781 37.41 -2.23 1.86
N PRO A 782 37.28 -2.56 0.56
CA PRO A 782 37.57 -1.61 -0.51
C PRO A 782 36.56 -0.47 -0.56
N MET A 783 35.28 -0.77 -0.30
CA MET A 783 34.20 0.22 -0.18
C MET A 783 34.43 1.11 1.04
N ASP A 784 34.76 0.54 2.20
CA ASP A 784 35.09 1.28 3.42
C ASP A 784 36.28 2.24 3.21
N LEU A 785 37.32 1.78 2.52
CA LEU A 785 38.49 2.59 2.22
C LEU A 785 38.15 3.71 1.24
N SER A 786 37.30 3.45 0.23
CA SER A 786 36.80 4.47 -0.70
C SER A 786 36.00 5.55 0.02
N TYR A 787 35.14 5.19 0.97
CA TYR A 787 34.38 6.15 1.78
C TYR A 787 35.27 6.96 2.73
N LEU A 788 36.22 6.30 3.39
CA LEU A 788 37.23 6.99 4.18
C LEU A 788 38.04 7.97 3.32
N HIS A 789 38.43 7.56 2.10
CA HIS A 789 39.15 8.40 1.16
C HIS A 789 38.33 9.61 0.71
N ALA A 790 37.05 9.42 0.40
CA ALA A 790 36.13 10.50 0.05
C ALA A 790 36.04 11.53 1.18
N VAL A 791 35.83 11.08 2.42
CA VAL A 791 35.77 11.95 3.61
C VAL A 791 37.08 12.69 3.86
N LEU A 792 38.22 11.99 3.77
CA LEU A 792 39.53 12.60 4.00
C LEU A 792 39.87 13.67 2.97
N LYS A 793 39.48 13.45 1.72
CA LYS A 793 39.77 14.37 0.62
C LYS A 793 38.77 15.52 0.53
N SER A 794 37.54 15.34 0.99
CA SER A 794 36.51 16.38 0.87
C SER A 794 36.88 17.67 1.63
N THR A 795 36.61 18.81 0.99
CA THR A 795 36.79 20.16 1.54
C THR A 795 35.59 20.57 2.40
N THR A 796 34.38 20.22 1.98
CA THR A 796 33.12 20.48 2.67
C THR A 796 32.28 19.21 2.70
N PHE A 797 31.23 19.19 3.52
CA PHE A 797 30.31 18.07 3.63
C PHE A 797 28.92 18.43 3.06
N PRO A 798 28.19 17.49 2.42
CA PRO A 798 28.50 16.06 2.27
C PRO A 798 29.71 15.78 1.36
N PRO A 799 30.41 14.64 1.56
CA PRO A 799 31.61 14.34 0.79
C PRO A 799 31.25 13.96 -0.65
N TYR A 800 32.19 14.07 -1.59
CA TYR A 800 31.97 13.66 -2.98
C TYR A 800 31.76 12.15 -3.11
N ASP A 801 31.05 11.72 -4.16
CA ASP A 801 30.87 10.32 -4.49
C ASP A 801 32.19 9.68 -5.00
N PRO A 802 32.72 8.63 -4.35
CA PRO A 802 34.00 8.05 -4.72
C PRO A 802 33.96 7.17 -5.99
N TRP A 803 32.79 6.96 -6.59
CA TRP A 803 32.59 6.14 -7.79
C TRP A 803 32.54 6.98 -9.08
N PHE A 804 33.00 8.23 -9.01
CA PHE A 804 33.09 9.15 -10.15
C PHE A 804 31.75 9.52 -10.78
N ALA A 805 30.63 9.36 -10.05
CA ALA A 805 29.29 9.72 -10.51
C ALA A 805 29.07 11.24 -10.65
N GLY A 806 30.01 12.08 -10.20
CA GLY A 806 29.88 13.55 -10.23
C GLY A 806 29.01 14.13 -9.12
N GLY A 807 28.47 13.28 -8.24
CA GLY A 807 27.61 13.64 -7.12
C GLY A 807 28.26 13.67 -5.75
N TYR A 808 27.44 13.81 -4.72
CA TYR A 808 27.83 13.62 -3.33
C TYR A 808 27.48 12.20 -2.86
N LEU A 809 28.19 11.72 -1.85
CA LEU A 809 27.98 10.41 -1.26
C LEU A 809 26.63 10.35 -0.54
N ASN A 810 25.66 9.67 -1.14
CA ASN A 810 24.35 9.40 -0.54
C ASN A 810 24.37 8.15 0.36
N TYR A 811 25.27 8.13 1.36
CA TYR A 811 25.41 7.05 2.33
C TYR A 811 25.77 7.60 3.71
N TYR A 812 25.56 6.83 4.78
CA TYR A 812 25.99 7.25 6.12
C TYR A 812 27.52 7.34 6.19
N TYR A 813 28.05 8.56 6.35
CA TYR A 813 29.50 8.79 6.31
C TYR A 813 30.11 9.30 7.63
N PHE A 814 29.30 9.67 8.63
CA PHE A 814 29.82 10.29 9.87
C PHE A 814 30.76 9.36 10.65
N GLY A 815 30.55 8.04 10.59
CA GLY A 815 31.49 7.06 11.16
C GLY A 815 32.90 7.19 10.56
N PHE A 816 33.01 7.43 9.25
CA PHE A 816 34.28 7.68 8.57
C PHE A 816 34.89 9.04 8.94
N VAL A 817 34.05 10.05 9.22
CA VAL A 817 34.53 11.34 9.74
C VAL A 817 35.14 11.16 11.12
N LEU A 818 34.46 10.43 12.00
CA LEU A 818 34.92 10.15 13.37
C LEU A 818 36.35 9.60 13.41
N VAL A 819 36.65 8.62 12.55
CA VAL A 819 37.98 7.98 12.50
C VAL A 819 38.95 8.69 11.55
N GLY A 820 38.44 9.39 10.54
CA GLY A 820 39.24 10.11 9.54
C GLY A 820 39.79 11.44 10.04
N THR A 821 39.11 12.12 10.98
CA THR A 821 39.58 13.41 11.51
C THR A 821 40.98 13.34 12.15
N PRO A 822 41.30 12.36 13.02
CA PRO A 822 42.67 12.18 13.49
C PRO A 822 43.67 11.84 12.38
N VAL A 823 43.25 11.08 11.35
CA VAL A 823 44.11 10.75 10.19
C VAL A 823 44.50 12.01 9.43
N LYS A 824 43.53 12.88 9.13
CA LYS A 824 43.75 14.17 8.46
C LYS A 824 44.54 15.15 9.33
N LEU A 825 44.29 15.18 10.65
CA LEU A 825 45.05 16.00 11.59
C LEU A 825 46.54 15.63 11.61
N LEU A 826 46.83 14.32 11.65
CA LEU A 826 48.19 13.81 11.75
C LEU A 826 48.87 13.68 10.38
N GLY A 827 48.15 13.80 9.27
CA GLY A 827 48.67 13.58 7.92
C GLY A 827 49.23 12.16 7.75
N LEU A 828 48.54 11.16 8.32
CA LEU A 828 48.91 9.75 8.19
C LEU A 828 48.36 9.17 6.89
N THR A 829 49.15 8.34 6.20
CA THR A 829 48.66 7.65 4.99
C THR A 829 47.42 6.80 5.34
N PRO A 830 46.28 6.97 4.64
CA PRO A 830 45.02 6.33 5.04
C PRO A 830 45.11 4.80 5.13
N THR A 831 45.84 4.18 4.20
CA THR A 831 46.06 2.72 4.17
C THR A 831 46.77 2.20 5.43
N THR A 832 47.74 2.96 5.93
CA THR A 832 48.43 2.66 7.18
C THR A 832 47.54 2.97 8.38
N ALA A 833 46.87 4.12 8.37
CA ALA A 833 46.03 4.56 9.49
C ALA A 833 44.80 3.66 9.70
N TYR A 834 44.25 3.05 8.63
CA TYR A 834 43.18 2.06 8.72
C TYR A 834 43.54 0.91 9.68
N ASN A 835 44.80 0.50 9.68
CA ASN A 835 45.33 -0.53 10.57
C ASN A 835 45.50 -0.07 12.03
N PHE A 836 45.47 1.24 12.30
CA PHE A 836 45.51 1.81 13.66
C PHE A 836 44.10 2.11 14.20
N ILE A 837 43.17 2.44 13.30
CA ILE A 837 41.78 2.75 13.62
C ILE A 837 41.09 1.54 14.24
N LEU A 838 41.16 0.36 13.62
CA LEU A 838 40.45 -0.83 14.10
C LEU A 838 40.86 -1.23 15.54
N PRO A 839 42.16 -1.31 15.88
CA PRO A 839 42.56 -1.59 17.26
C PRO A 839 42.13 -0.51 18.25
N THR A 840 42.06 0.76 17.81
CA THR A 840 41.56 1.86 18.63
C THR A 840 40.09 1.70 18.95
N LEU A 841 39.27 1.39 17.95
CA LEU A 841 37.83 1.17 18.12
C LEU A 841 37.58 -0.06 19.00
N PHE A 842 38.30 -1.16 18.76
CA PHE A 842 38.22 -2.37 19.58
C PHE A 842 38.53 -2.06 21.06
N ALA A 843 39.64 -1.37 21.32
CA ALA A 843 40.02 -0.97 22.67
C ALA A 843 39.03 0.02 23.31
N MET A 844 38.47 0.96 22.54
CA MET A 844 37.45 1.90 23.01
C MET A 844 36.14 1.20 23.39
N VAL A 845 35.65 0.25 22.57
CA VAL A 845 34.46 -0.54 22.88
C VAL A 845 34.68 -1.33 24.17
N GLY A 846 35.79 -2.06 24.25
CA GLY A 846 36.10 -2.87 25.42
C GLY A 846 36.27 -2.06 26.72
N ILE A 847 36.92 -0.89 26.68
CA ILE A 847 37.10 -0.05 27.87
C ILE A 847 35.81 0.69 28.28
N ASN A 848 34.96 1.03 27.32
CA ASN A 848 33.65 1.62 27.61
C ASN A 848 32.74 0.58 28.26
N ALA A 849 32.74 -0.66 27.74
CA ALA A 849 32.01 -1.77 28.36
C ALA A 849 32.54 -2.07 29.77
N PHE A 850 33.87 -2.02 29.98
CA PHE A 850 34.48 -2.12 31.30
C PHE A 850 33.89 -1.08 32.26
N SER A 851 33.81 0.19 31.84
CA SER A 851 33.28 1.28 32.65
C SER A 851 31.81 1.06 33.02
N VAL A 852 31.00 0.52 32.12
CA VAL A 852 29.60 0.17 32.41
C VAL A 852 29.53 -0.92 33.48
N GLY A 853 30.22 -2.05 33.28
CA GLY A 853 30.24 -3.16 34.25
C GLY A 853 30.79 -2.73 35.62
N TRP A 854 31.83 -1.91 35.62
CA TRP A 854 32.44 -1.35 36.82
C TRP A 854 31.48 -0.45 37.61
N ASN A 855 30.82 0.49 36.92
CA ASN A 855 29.92 1.46 37.57
C ASN A 855 28.58 0.86 38.02
N LEU A 856 28.10 -0.22 37.39
CA LEU A 856 26.89 -0.93 37.82
C LEU A 856 27.03 -1.53 39.23
N LEU A 857 28.21 -2.06 39.57
CA LEU A 857 28.43 -2.73 40.85
C LEU A 857 29.14 -1.87 41.90
N LYS A 858 29.87 -0.83 41.48
CA LYS A 858 30.54 0.09 42.42
C LYS A 858 29.58 1.16 42.93
N ARG A 859 28.78 0.82 43.94
CA ARG A 859 27.84 1.76 44.59
C ARG A 859 28.61 2.79 45.43
N ASN A 860 28.23 4.07 45.35
CA ASN A 860 28.74 5.14 46.22
C ASN A 860 28.33 4.88 47.69
N SER A 861 29.13 4.10 48.43
CA SER A 861 28.99 3.95 49.88
C SER A 861 29.32 5.28 50.55
N LYS A 862 28.29 6.06 50.90
CA LYS A 862 28.39 7.22 51.80
C LYS A 862 28.57 6.81 53.28
N THR A 863 28.76 5.53 53.57
CA THR A 863 28.90 5.01 54.94
C THR A 863 30.36 4.93 55.35
N ASN A 864 30.72 5.84 56.26
CA ASN A 864 32.03 6.08 56.85
C ASN A 864 32.50 4.89 57.72
N ARG A 865 32.87 3.76 57.10
CA ARG A 865 33.62 2.68 57.76
C ARG A 865 34.82 2.31 56.87
N ARG A 866 36.01 2.25 57.48
CA ARG A 866 37.18 1.58 56.87
C ARG A 866 36.77 0.13 56.57
N ILE A 867 36.59 -0.20 55.30
CA ILE A 867 36.19 -1.53 54.83
C ILE A 867 37.38 -2.14 54.02
N PRO A 868 37.63 -3.46 54.09
CA PRO A 868 38.90 -4.08 53.66
C PRO A 868 39.07 -4.20 52.12
N ASN A 869 40.29 -4.54 51.69
CA ASN A 869 40.78 -4.74 50.30
C ASN A 869 39.97 -5.69 49.38
N THR A 870 38.87 -6.29 49.85
CA THR A 870 38.04 -7.24 49.12
C THR A 870 37.03 -6.59 48.14
N GLU A 871 36.80 -5.27 48.22
CA GLU A 871 35.79 -4.56 47.40
C GLU A 871 36.21 -4.25 45.94
N TYR A 872 37.50 -4.34 45.59
CA TYR A 872 37.95 -4.13 44.20
C TYR A 872 37.67 -5.32 43.28
N ARG A 873 37.51 -6.54 43.83
CA ARG A 873 37.40 -7.75 43.01
C ARG A 873 36.09 -7.85 42.23
N ILE A 874 34.97 -7.48 42.85
CA ILE A 874 33.63 -7.65 42.24
C ILE A 874 33.39 -6.64 41.09
N PRO A 875 33.64 -5.32 41.25
CA PRO A 875 33.54 -4.38 40.15
C PRO A 875 34.56 -4.64 39.04
N PHE A 876 35.76 -5.12 39.38
CA PHE A 876 36.76 -5.51 38.40
C PHE A 876 36.31 -6.70 37.56
N ILE A 877 35.81 -7.76 38.20
CA ILE A 877 35.27 -8.94 37.51
C ILE A 877 34.12 -8.52 36.60
N ALA A 878 33.18 -7.70 37.08
CA ALA A 878 32.07 -7.23 36.25
C ALA A 878 32.52 -6.34 35.08
N GLY A 879 33.53 -5.50 35.29
CA GLY A 879 34.13 -4.73 34.20
C GLY A 879 34.76 -5.64 33.15
N ILE A 880 35.61 -6.60 33.58
CA ILE A 880 36.25 -7.56 32.65
C ILE A 880 35.21 -8.44 31.95
N SER A 881 34.17 -8.90 32.65
CA SER A 881 33.08 -9.69 32.06
C SER A 881 32.22 -8.90 31.08
N ALA A 882 32.15 -7.57 31.20
CA ALA A 882 31.50 -6.73 30.20
C ALA A 882 32.43 -6.45 29.00
N THR A 883 33.73 -6.45 29.21
CA THR A 883 34.75 -6.29 28.16
C THR A 883 34.96 -7.54 27.31
N ALA A 884 34.91 -8.73 27.93
CA ALA A 884 34.98 -10.03 27.28
C ALA A 884 33.67 -10.36 26.55
#